data_AF-A0A257AAE5-F1
#
_entry.id   AF-A0A257AAE5-F1
#
_cell.length_a   1.000
_cell.length_b   1.000
_cell.length_c   1.000
_cell.angle_alpha   90.00
_cell.angle_beta   90.00
_cell.angle_gamma   90.00
#
_symmetry.space_group_name_H-M   'P 1'
#
loop_
_entity.id
_entity.type
_entity.pdbx_description
1 polymer ?
#
loop_
_entity_poly.entity_id
_entity_poly.type
_entity_poly.pdbx_seq_one_letter_code
_entity_poly.pdbx_strand_id
1 'polypeptide(L)'
;MERRIKYVLAVALTFLLIFNIPLVATSSISYSIYFTPKDRVDQCMVDLINHANSSIYAAFYDIGLDNVVDALINAYVRGLDVRVVTDDKEGNTSQYQQLKMYGIVKTDHKSSSMHNKFIIVDNRTVWTGSYNPTPNCNTGYNNVIVINSTKLVADYLTEFKEMWGTRCLIKPGGSIRVHTGCGNDNSTDVYWQRGKPVWNNKDTGGDTAFLRDNKGNLVGRYTTNQSQTNFTNTSYTVTISNAEFDTLHHPEKDYLNEEWVEITNYGNTTVDMTDWTLSDEANHVYYFSSGKFGRYSPRNTPYPDFVTNGIGMEVYFAPEDNVSSEIIKEIEAANHTIYFETFVFTHHEIEQAIIEKNKSGVNAKGIFEKNMKYHSNSTFQNMSSNGINVTWDRSPEIMHNKVFIIDNKTVITGSFNPSKNADTKNDENVIIIHNENIAREYIDEFYRILGRQPGENNSSTHIVINEVELNPPGDDRLSTVMEWVEIYNPTSNAVNLTGWTLSTTHGETVTVTLYGTINEKGYHVYERSRWLDNEDESLILRNAYGNEIDRTPILSDLDNDNFSWQRYLNGIDTNLSSDWKFRFSTKGYSNGGMHYLPIANFSWTPSNPTVLGTIQFNDLSYDPDPDGSIVNWTWNFGDGDISYETNPSHQYADDGIYDVTLTVKDNDGATSSITKQINISKGNSPPNKPSQPFPANSSINVSVNSILSWVCNDPDGDDLTYDVYFGTSSPPTKVEDNITSTNYNPSLQYSTIYYWRIVAWDEHGAKNESMLWHFTTMAVPQYTLTITIDPSNAGSITLNPSGGVYDKGTVVTITAHANSGYEFSHWSGDSSGTNPTIQITMDSDKSVTAHFSETPQNQPPTVTITSPLNNSTVSGIVNIQGTASDDGTVQRVEIKIDSGLWMTATGTTSWSYSWNTTLVSNGNHTIYARSYDGTNYSSIVSVAIIVNNILPNHKPNVDIIFPLDGAVVKGIITIHGTASDEDGNESIVKVEIKIGDGNWKVVSGTTSWNYSWDSTSVENVDYAIQARAYDGQEYSSIDSIIVKVNNKKEGGGIPGFELIALFVALAAILLCKRKQR
;
A
#
# COMPACT_ATOMS: atom_id res chain seq x y z
N MET A 1 46.38 1.00 31.14
CA MET A 1 44.95 0.81 30.80
C MET A 1 44.18 2.13 30.77
N GLU A 2 44.38 3.04 31.72
CA GLU A 2 43.60 4.29 31.87
C GLU A 2 43.54 5.22 30.63
N ARG A 3 44.56 5.24 29.76
CA ARG A 3 44.53 6.03 28.51
C ARG A 3 43.59 5.48 27.42
N ARG A 4 43.08 4.24 27.52
CA ARG A 4 42.06 3.71 26.59
C ARG A 4 40.61 3.87 27.08
N ILE A 5 40.41 4.15 28.37
CA ILE A 5 39.08 4.42 28.93
C ILE A 5 38.64 5.87 28.65
N LYS A 6 39.58 6.83 28.73
CA LYS A 6 39.28 8.25 28.44
C LYS A 6 38.92 8.55 26.98
N TYR A 7 39.37 7.73 26.02
CA TYR A 7 39.00 7.90 24.60
C TYR A 7 37.60 7.34 24.27
N VAL A 8 37.15 6.30 24.96
CA VAL A 8 35.80 5.73 24.76
C VAL A 8 34.73 6.61 25.40
N LEU A 9 35.01 7.19 26.58
CA LEU A 9 34.12 8.16 27.23
C LEU A 9 34.04 9.52 26.52
N ALA A 10 35.11 9.95 25.84
CA ALA A 10 35.08 11.19 25.07
C ALA A 10 34.18 11.08 23.82
N VAL A 11 34.21 9.96 23.11
CA VAL A 11 33.38 9.72 21.90
C VAL A 11 31.90 9.55 22.25
N ALA A 12 31.58 9.03 23.43
CA ALA A 12 30.20 8.91 23.91
C ALA A 12 29.55 10.27 24.26
N LEU A 13 30.33 11.28 24.68
CA LEU A 13 29.80 12.61 25.02
C LEU A 13 29.65 13.55 23.81
N THR A 14 30.38 13.35 22.71
CA THR A 14 30.22 14.17 21.50
C THR A 14 28.99 13.79 20.67
N PHE A 15 28.39 12.63 20.91
CA PHE A 15 27.16 12.18 20.22
C PHE A 15 25.86 12.76 20.82
N LEU A 16 25.95 13.42 21.98
CA LEU A 16 24.82 14.01 22.72
C LEU A 16 24.72 15.54 22.57
N LEU A 17 25.50 16.14 21.67
CA LEU A 17 25.59 17.59 21.45
C LEU A 17 25.38 18.02 19.98
N ILE A 18 24.89 17.12 19.13
CA ILE A 18 24.66 17.36 17.69
C ILE A 18 23.16 17.36 17.32
N PHE A 19 22.28 16.91 18.22
CA PHE A 19 20.84 17.11 18.07
C PHE A 19 20.38 18.33 18.85
N ASN A 20 20.03 19.39 18.14
CA ASN A 20 19.07 20.37 18.63
C ASN A 20 17.79 19.61 18.99
N ILE A 21 17.54 19.41 20.28
CA ILE A 21 16.22 19.04 20.76
C ILE A 21 15.42 20.35 20.74
N PRO A 22 14.47 20.54 19.80
CA PRO A 22 13.54 21.65 19.95
C PRO A 22 12.78 21.42 21.25
N LEU A 23 12.55 22.48 22.01
CA LEU A 23 11.63 22.42 23.14
C LEU A 23 10.29 21.93 22.57
N VAL A 24 9.90 20.69 22.89
CA VAL A 24 8.60 20.17 22.47
C VAL A 24 7.56 20.96 23.21
N ALA A 25 7.04 22.00 22.57
CA ALA A 25 5.70 22.46 22.84
C ALA A 25 4.82 21.21 22.75
N THR A 26 4.16 20.87 23.85
CA THR A 26 3.25 19.73 23.90
C THR A 26 2.17 19.98 22.87
N SER A 27 2.30 19.36 21.70
CA SER A 27 1.25 19.38 20.69
C SER A 27 0.04 18.70 21.31
N SER A 28 -0.94 19.49 21.72
CA SER A 28 -2.25 18.95 22.08
C SER A 28 -2.72 18.05 20.95
N ILE A 29 -3.27 16.88 21.28
CA ILE A 29 -4.08 16.16 20.29
C ILE A 29 -5.21 17.11 19.90
N SER A 30 -5.27 17.45 18.62
CA SER A 30 -6.48 18.01 18.03
C SER A 30 -7.53 16.91 18.06
N TYR A 31 -8.52 17.08 18.92
CA TYR A 31 -9.77 16.35 18.83
C TYR A 31 -10.91 17.33 18.51
N SER A 32 -11.96 16.82 17.87
CA SER A 32 -13.22 17.53 17.67
C SER A 32 -14.36 16.60 18.05
N ILE A 33 -15.40 17.13 18.69
CA ILE A 33 -16.63 16.40 19.01
C ILE A 33 -17.78 17.10 18.30
N TYR A 34 -18.70 16.32 17.73
CA TYR A 34 -19.88 16.84 17.03
C TYR A 34 -21.12 16.03 17.39
N PHE A 35 -22.25 16.71 17.50
CA PHE A 35 -23.54 16.12 17.85
C PHE A 35 -24.63 16.54 16.85
N THR A 36 -25.40 15.61 16.29
CA THR A 36 -26.58 15.97 15.48
C THR A 36 -27.81 16.17 16.37
N PRO A 37 -28.81 16.97 15.96
CA PRO A 37 -28.86 17.86 14.81
C PRO A 37 -28.22 19.23 15.08
N LYS A 38 -27.57 19.42 16.24
CA LYS A 38 -26.90 20.67 16.65
C LYS A 38 -25.82 21.10 15.66
N ASP A 39 -24.97 20.16 15.27
CA ASP A 39 -23.82 20.35 14.40
C ASP A 39 -24.09 19.72 13.01
N ARG A 40 -23.54 20.34 11.94
CA ARG A 40 -23.62 19.82 10.57
C ARG A 40 -22.61 18.70 10.33
N VAL A 41 -22.82 17.57 11.00
CA VAL A 41 -21.94 16.39 11.00
C VAL A 41 -21.71 15.85 9.58
N ASP A 42 -22.71 15.92 8.71
CA ASP A 42 -22.58 15.59 7.28
C ASP A 42 -21.53 16.46 6.59
N GLN A 43 -21.57 17.79 6.81
CA GLN A 43 -20.62 18.72 6.23
C GLN A 43 -19.22 18.54 6.85
N CYS A 44 -19.13 18.34 8.17
CA CYS A 44 -17.85 18.05 8.83
C CYS A 44 -17.16 16.80 8.25
N MET A 45 -17.93 15.78 7.85
CA MET A 45 -17.39 14.57 7.21
C MET A 45 -16.91 14.87 5.79
N VAL A 46 -17.71 15.60 5.01
CA VAL A 46 -17.33 16.06 3.65
C VAL A 46 -16.06 16.91 3.69
N ASP A 47 -15.94 17.81 4.67
CA ASP A 47 -14.76 18.65 4.85
C ASP A 47 -13.52 17.81 5.20
N LEU A 48 -13.65 16.84 6.12
CA LEU A 48 -12.55 15.91 6.45
C LEU A 48 -12.10 15.09 5.22
N ILE A 49 -13.03 14.64 4.38
CA ILE A 49 -12.76 13.90 3.14
C ILE A 49 -12.11 14.81 2.07
N ASN A 50 -12.52 16.08 1.99
CA ASN A 50 -11.98 17.02 1.03
C ASN A 50 -10.55 17.47 1.37
N HIS A 51 -10.22 17.59 2.66
CA HIS A 51 -8.87 17.90 3.14
C HIS A 51 -7.90 16.69 3.16
N ALA A 52 -8.36 15.49 2.76
CA ALA A 52 -7.51 14.30 2.66
C ALA A 52 -6.52 14.40 1.48
N ASN A 53 -5.30 13.89 1.67
CA ASN A 53 -4.15 14.05 0.76
C ASN A 53 -3.64 12.72 0.17
N SER A 54 -3.95 11.58 0.78
CA SER A 54 -3.30 10.29 0.48
C SER A 54 -4.21 9.06 0.54
N SER A 55 -5.02 8.90 1.59
CA SER A 55 -5.82 7.68 1.80
C SER A 55 -7.07 7.93 2.62
N ILE A 56 -8.16 7.24 2.25
CA ILE A 56 -9.42 7.22 2.99
C ILE A 56 -9.89 5.77 3.12
N TYR A 57 -10.08 5.32 4.37
CA TYR A 57 -10.59 3.98 4.66
C TYR A 57 -11.80 4.10 5.60
N ALA A 58 -12.99 3.69 5.14
CA ALA A 58 -14.24 3.91 5.85
C ALA A 58 -15.06 2.63 6.03
N ALA A 59 -15.65 2.45 7.20
CA ALA A 59 -16.61 1.39 7.50
C ALA A 59 -17.89 2.03 8.05
N PHE A 60 -19.01 1.83 7.35
CA PHE A 60 -20.32 2.35 7.74
C PHE A 60 -21.41 1.31 7.50
N TYR A 61 -22.22 1.05 8.52
CA TYR A 61 -23.39 0.17 8.40
C TYR A 61 -24.29 0.54 7.22
N ASP A 62 -24.72 1.82 7.16
CA ASP A 62 -25.52 2.37 6.05
C ASP A 62 -24.80 3.57 5.41
N ILE A 63 -24.94 3.77 4.09
CA ILE A 63 -24.43 4.96 3.37
C ILE A 63 -25.45 5.49 2.36
N GLY A 64 -26.12 6.60 2.73
CA GLY A 64 -27.26 7.17 2.00
C GLY A 64 -27.21 8.68 1.76
N LEU A 65 -26.07 9.35 2.00
CA LEU A 65 -25.87 10.77 1.74
C LEU A 65 -25.05 11.03 0.48
N ASP A 66 -25.68 11.65 -0.52
CA ASP A 66 -25.05 11.95 -1.82
C ASP A 66 -23.82 12.84 -1.69
N ASN A 67 -23.82 13.84 -0.80
CA ASN A 67 -22.66 14.72 -0.60
C ASN A 67 -21.44 13.97 -0.04
N VAL A 68 -21.64 12.96 0.81
CA VAL A 68 -20.55 12.11 1.33
C VAL A 68 -20.05 11.16 0.25
N VAL A 69 -20.94 10.57 -0.55
CA VAL A 69 -20.59 9.71 -1.68
C VAL A 69 -19.81 10.47 -2.76
N ASP A 70 -20.28 11.66 -3.14
CA ASP A 70 -19.59 12.55 -4.06
C ASP A 70 -18.21 12.96 -3.52
N ALA A 71 -18.08 13.25 -2.22
CA ALA A 71 -16.79 13.57 -1.61
C ALA A 71 -15.80 12.39 -1.71
N LEU A 72 -16.25 11.16 -1.43
CA LEU A 72 -15.44 9.93 -1.56
C LEU A 72 -15.02 9.66 -3.01
N ILE A 73 -15.94 9.82 -3.96
CA ILE A 73 -15.65 9.67 -5.40
C ILE A 73 -14.68 10.75 -5.86
N ASN A 74 -14.87 12.01 -5.45
CA ASN A 74 -13.97 13.10 -5.77
C ASN A 74 -12.58 12.87 -5.19
N ALA A 75 -12.45 12.36 -3.97
CA ALA A 75 -11.17 11.96 -3.39
C ALA A 75 -10.47 10.85 -4.22
N TYR A 76 -11.21 9.84 -4.67
CA TYR A 76 -10.66 8.81 -5.56
C TYR A 76 -10.21 9.39 -6.92
N VAL A 77 -11.00 10.30 -7.50
CA VAL A 77 -10.67 10.99 -8.76
C VAL A 77 -9.46 11.92 -8.61
N ARG A 78 -9.22 12.50 -7.42
CA ARG A 78 -7.98 13.22 -7.07
C ARG A 78 -6.76 12.28 -6.93
N GLY A 79 -6.95 10.96 -6.94
CA GLY A 79 -5.88 9.96 -6.93
C GLY A 79 -5.57 9.34 -5.57
N LEU A 80 -6.44 9.51 -4.56
CA LEU A 80 -6.27 8.90 -3.24
C LEU A 80 -6.64 7.41 -3.23
N ASP A 81 -6.03 6.64 -2.33
CA ASP A 81 -6.46 5.26 -2.03
C ASP A 81 -7.73 5.31 -1.16
N VAL A 82 -8.90 5.34 -1.81
CA VAL A 82 -10.23 5.39 -1.17
C VAL A 82 -10.86 4.00 -1.16
N ARG A 83 -11.31 3.54 0.01
CA ARG A 83 -11.97 2.23 0.17
C ARG A 83 -13.04 2.27 1.26
N VAL A 84 -14.18 1.62 1.00
CA VAL A 84 -15.38 1.68 1.84
C VAL A 84 -15.96 0.27 2.06
N VAL A 85 -16.26 -0.09 3.31
CA VAL A 85 -16.99 -1.32 3.66
C VAL A 85 -18.37 -0.94 4.18
N THR A 86 -19.41 -1.66 3.73
CA THR A 86 -20.80 -1.46 4.16
C THR A 86 -21.54 -2.79 4.39
N ASP A 87 -22.72 -2.78 5.02
CA ASP A 87 -23.51 -3.99 5.28
C ASP A 87 -24.16 -4.54 3.98
N ASP A 88 -24.42 -5.86 3.90
CA ASP A 88 -24.98 -6.47 2.68
C ASP A 88 -26.33 -5.89 2.21
N LYS A 89 -27.11 -5.27 3.10
CA LYS A 89 -28.37 -4.59 2.78
C LYS A 89 -28.17 -3.39 1.85
N GLU A 90 -27.04 -2.69 1.98
CA GLU A 90 -26.68 -1.55 1.13
C GLU A 90 -26.30 -1.97 -0.30
N GLY A 91 -26.07 -3.26 -0.55
CA GLY A 91 -25.62 -3.79 -1.85
C GLY A 91 -26.49 -3.45 -3.08
N ASN A 92 -27.67 -2.85 -2.87
CA ASN A 92 -28.62 -2.43 -3.91
C ASN A 92 -28.94 -0.91 -3.91
N THR A 93 -28.38 -0.09 -3.01
CA THR A 93 -28.68 1.36 -2.97
C THR A 93 -27.96 2.12 -4.08
N SER A 94 -28.52 3.25 -4.53
CA SER A 94 -27.93 4.10 -5.58
C SER A 94 -26.51 4.55 -5.23
N GLN A 95 -26.31 4.89 -3.97
CA GLN A 95 -25.07 5.36 -3.36
C GLN A 95 -24.00 4.26 -3.39
N TYR A 96 -24.35 3.04 -2.97
CA TYR A 96 -23.48 1.88 -3.11
C TYR A 96 -23.13 1.59 -4.59
N GLN A 97 -24.10 1.64 -5.52
CA GLN A 97 -23.84 1.39 -6.94
C GLN A 97 -22.92 2.46 -7.56
N GLN A 98 -23.03 3.73 -7.15
CA GLN A 98 -22.10 4.80 -7.56
C GLN A 98 -20.68 4.49 -7.11
N LEU A 99 -20.46 4.21 -5.81
CA LEU A 99 -19.14 3.84 -5.28
C LEU A 99 -18.59 2.56 -5.94
N LYS A 100 -19.46 1.56 -6.21
CA LYS A 100 -19.09 0.30 -6.84
C LYS A 100 -18.62 0.48 -8.29
N MET A 101 -19.19 1.44 -9.03
CA MET A 101 -18.75 1.77 -10.39
C MET A 101 -17.27 2.22 -10.44
N TYR A 102 -16.78 2.86 -9.37
CA TYR A 102 -15.38 3.26 -9.22
C TYR A 102 -14.49 2.17 -8.59
N GLY A 103 -15.08 1.07 -8.10
CA GLY A 103 -14.34 -0.04 -7.48
C GLY A 103 -13.84 0.27 -6.06
N ILE A 104 -14.47 1.22 -5.35
CA ILE A 104 -14.04 1.71 -4.04
C ILE A 104 -14.92 1.25 -2.86
N VAL A 105 -15.92 0.38 -3.10
CA VAL A 105 -16.79 -0.16 -2.03
C VAL A 105 -16.99 -1.66 -2.16
N LYS A 106 -17.24 -2.34 -1.04
CA LYS A 106 -17.70 -3.73 -0.96
C LYS A 106 -18.63 -3.94 0.24
N THR A 107 -19.28 -5.12 0.32
CA THR A 107 -20.09 -5.50 1.50
C THR A 107 -19.49 -6.67 2.28
N ASP A 108 -20.06 -6.96 3.46
CA ASP A 108 -19.66 -8.03 4.38
C ASP A 108 -20.03 -9.45 3.92
N HIS A 109 -21.08 -9.58 3.11
CA HIS A 109 -21.47 -10.78 2.36
C HIS A 109 -21.84 -12.04 3.18
N LYS A 110 -22.03 -12.00 4.53
CA LYS A 110 -22.96 -12.92 5.29
C LYS A 110 -23.00 -12.78 6.83
N SER A 111 -24.23 -12.90 7.35
CA SER A 111 -24.69 -13.50 8.64
C SER A 111 -24.53 -12.71 9.95
N SER A 112 -23.53 -11.85 10.07
CA SER A 112 -23.49 -10.75 11.06
C SER A 112 -23.60 -9.44 10.30
N SER A 113 -24.13 -8.40 10.94
CA SER A 113 -24.12 -7.07 10.33
C SER A 113 -22.79 -6.39 10.63
N MET A 114 -22.11 -5.95 9.58
CA MET A 114 -20.99 -5.02 9.69
C MET A 114 -21.53 -3.67 10.19
N HIS A 115 -21.51 -3.47 11.50
CA HIS A 115 -22.15 -2.33 12.14
C HIS A 115 -21.16 -1.24 12.58
N ASN A 116 -19.85 -1.42 12.33
CA ASN A 116 -18.79 -0.41 12.50
C ASN A 116 -19.16 0.95 11.89
N LYS A 117 -18.68 2.03 12.54
CA LYS A 117 -18.94 3.42 12.15
C LYS A 117 -17.69 4.26 12.31
N PHE A 118 -16.80 4.20 11.31
CA PHE A 118 -15.56 4.96 11.34
C PHE A 118 -15.03 5.34 9.95
N ILE A 119 -14.21 6.39 9.92
CA ILE A 119 -13.41 6.76 8.77
C ILE A 119 -12.00 7.16 9.21
N ILE A 120 -11.01 6.63 8.51
CA ILE A 120 -9.57 6.83 8.72
C ILE A 120 -9.07 7.69 7.56
N VAL A 121 -8.40 8.80 7.88
CA VAL A 121 -7.86 9.73 6.88
C VAL A 121 -6.35 9.92 7.07
N ASP A 122 -5.63 9.84 5.94
CA ASP A 122 -4.18 10.08 5.80
C ASP A 122 -3.29 9.33 6.79
N ASN A 123 -3.73 8.14 7.22
CA ASN A 123 -3.08 7.35 8.27
C ASN A 123 -2.75 8.20 9.53
N ARG A 124 -3.61 9.18 9.85
CA ARG A 124 -3.37 10.18 10.89
C ARG A 124 -4.58 10.48 11.77
N THR A 125 -5.77 10.54 11.16
CA THR A 125 -7.02 10.91 11.85
C THR A 125 -7.99 9.74 11.82
N VAL A 126 -8.63 9.47 12.95
CA VAL A 126 -9.81 8.59 13.04
C VAL A 126 -11.02 9.43 13.43
N TRP A 127 -12.11 9.25 12.72
CA TRP A 127 -13.45 9.70 13.06
C TRP A 127 -14.26 8.46 13.44
N THR A 128 -14.98 8.49 14.56
CA THR A 128 -15.92 7.44 14.93
C THR A 128 -17.02 7.94 15.86
N GLY A 129 -18.04 7.13 16.12
CA GLY A 129 -19.17 7.44 16.98
C GLY A 129 -20.41 6.66 16.58
N SER A 130 -21.60 7.20 16.84
CA SER A 130 -22.87 6.53 16.57
C SER A 130 -23.42 6.75 15.16
N TYR A 131 -22.82 7.67 14.40
CA TYR A 131 -23.34 8.26 13.15
C TYR A 131 -23.07 7.41 11.90
N ASN A 132 -24.11 7.15 11.10
CA ASN A 132 -23.99 6.71 9.70
C ASN A 132 -24.24 7.93 8.77
N PRO A 133 -23.56 8.05 7.61
CA PRO A 133 -23.85 9.07 6.61
C PRO A 133 -25.19 8.80 5.90
N THR A 134 -26.31 9.07 6.58
CA THR A 134 -27.69 8.92 6.10
C THR A 134 -28.54 10.14 6.48
N PRO A 135 -29.62 10.47 5.74
CA PRO A 135 -30.47 11.62 6.05
C PRO A 135 -31.04 11.61 7.48
N ASN A 136 -31.50 10.44 7.95
CA ASN A 136 -32.08 10.29 9.30
C ASN A 136 -31.06 10.55 10.42
N CYS A 137 -29.77 10.29 10.17
CA CYS A 137 -28.73 10.57 11.16
C CYS A 137 -28.44 12.07 11.30
N ASN A 138 -28.82 12.92 10.34
CA ASN A 138 -28.67 14.37 10.44
C ASN A 138 -29.79 15.02 11.27
N THR A 139 -30.98 14.41 11.34
CA THR A 139 -32.15 14.95 12.06
C THR A 139 -32.29 14.36 13.47
N GLY A 140 -31.94 13.08 13.64
CA GLY A 140 -31.86 12.40 14.93
C GLY A 140 -30.65 12.80 15.79
N TYR A 141 -30.62 12.36 17.05
CA TYR A 141 -29.48 12.59 17.95
C TYR A 141 -28.38 11.54 17.74
N ASN A 142 -27.20 11.96 17.28
CA ASN A 142 -25.99 11.16 17.12
C ASN A 142 -24.77 11.90 17.67
N ASN A 143 -23.70 11.17 17.96
CA ASN A 143 -22.41 11.74 18.35
C ASN A 143 -21.28 11.23 17.45
N VAL A 144 -20.26 12.06 17.30
CA VAL A 144 -19.01 11.79 16.60
C VAL A 144 -17.86 12.37 17.42
N ILE A 145 -16.76 11.64 17.50
CA ILE A 145 -15.46 12.17 17.88
C ILE A 145 -14.41 11.92 16.79
N VAL A 146 -13.61 12.95 16.53
CA VAL A 146 -12.50 12.95 15.56
C VAL A 146 -11.21 13.17 16.32
N ILE A 147 -10.22 12.29 16.16
CA ILE A 147 -8.97 12.28 16.94
C ILE A 147 -7.77 12.09 16.02
N ASN A 148 -6.76 12.96 16.17
CA ASN A 148 -5.46 12.84 15.50
C ASN A 148 -4.51 11.96 16.34
N SER A 149 -4.33 10.69 15.98
CA SER A 149 -3.52 9.73 16.72
C SER A 149 -3.08 8.56 15.85
N THR A 150 -1.77 8.42 15.61
CA THR A 150 -1.21 7.33 14.78
C THR A 150 -1.34 5.94 15.41
N LYS A 151 -1.55 5.86 16.74
CA LYS A 151 -1.86 4.59 17.42
C LYS A 151 -3.30 4.18 17.15
N LEU A 152 -4.24 5.09 17.40
CA LEU A 152 -5.67 4.90 17.13
C LEU A 152 -5.92 4.51 15.66
N VAL A 153 -5.22 5.18 14.74
CA VAL A 153 -5.20 4.81 13.32
C VAL A 153 -4.73 3.38 13.12
N ALA A 154 -3.66 2.93 13.78
CA ALA A 154 -3.14 1.57 13.61
C ALA A 154 -4.15 0.51 14.08
N ASP A 155 -4.95 0.81 15.12
CA ASP A 155 -6.02 -0.06 15.60
C ASP A 155 -7.15 -0.15 14.55
N TYR A 156 -7.78 0.97 14.23
CA TYR A 156 -8.89 1.03 13.26
C TYR A 156 -8.46 0.57 11.85
N LEU A 157 -7.21 0.77 11.45
CA LEU A 157 -6.68 0.31 10.16
C LEU A 157 -6.37 -1.19 10.14
N THR A 158 -6.15 -1.81 11.30
CA THR A 158 -5.99 -3.27 11.41
C THR A 158 -7.35 -3.92 11.15
N GLU A 159 -8.37 -3.51 11.91
CA GLU A 159 -9.77 -3.89 11.71
C GLU A 159 -10.25 -3.64 10.26
N PHE A 160 -10.01 -2.44 9.72
CA PHE A 160 -10.37 -2.15 8.33
C PHE A 160 -9.70 -3.11 7.32
N LYS A 161 -8.44 -3.50 7.53
CA LYS A 161 -7.74 -4.44 6.63
C LYS A 161 -8.29 -5.86 6.71
N GLU A 162 -8.85 -6.25 7.85
CA GLU A 162 -9.51 -7.55 8.02
C GLU A 162 -10.85 -7.59 7.31
N MET A 163 -11.69 -6.56 7.51
CA MET A 163 -12.90 -6.37 6.72
C MET A 163 -12.60 -6.23 5.22
N TRP A 164 -11.53 -5.52 4.82
CA TRP A 164 -11.17 -5.36 3.40
C TRP A 164 -10.55 -6.62 2.78
N GLY A 165 -9.80 -7.41 3.53
CA GLY A 165 -9.16 -8.64 3.07
C GLY A 165 -7.87 -8.45 2.25
N THR A 166 -7.19 -9.56 1.98
CA THR A 166 -5.95 -9.60 1.17
C THR A 166 -6.24 -9.55 -0.33
N ARG A 167 -5.39 -8.86 -1.10
CA ARG A 167 -5.51 -8.80 -2.57
C ARG A 167 -5.27 -10.17 -3.22
N CYS A 168 -6.14 -10.56 -4.13
CA CYS A 168 -6.02 -11.78 -4.93
C CYS A 168 -5.33 -11.47 -6.26
N LEU A 169 -4.01 -11.68 -6.35
CA LEU A 169 -3.21 -11.33 -7.52
C LEU A 169 -2.72 -12.56 -8.29
N ILE A 170 -3.11 -12.71 -9.56
CA ILE A 170 -2.59 -13.76 -10.44
C ILE A 170 -1.58 -13.17 -11.43
N LYS A 171 -0.30 -13.51 -11.26
CA LYS A 171 0.79 -13.11 -12.17
C LYS A 171 0.67 -13.78 -13.55
N PRO A 172 1.30 -13.25 -14.62
CA PRO A 172 1.40 -13.93 -15.92
C PRO A 172 1.86 -15.38 -15.79
N GLY A 173 1.08 -16.32 -16.33
CA GLY A 173 1.34 -17.76 -16.25
C GLY A 173 1.04 -18.41 -14.90
N GLY A 174 0.53 -17.66 -13.92
CA GLY A 174 0.06 -18.19 -12.64
C GLY A 174 -1.39 -18.68 -12.70
N SER A 175 -1.74 -19.55 -11.75
CA SER A 175 -3.11 -20.01 -11.50
C SER A 175 -3.48 -19.89 -10.02
N ILE A 176 -4.78 -19.93 -9.74
CA ILE A 176 -5.36 -20.07 -8.40
C ILE A 176 -6.46 -21.14 -8.43
N ARG A 177 -6.62 -21.89 -7.33
CA ARG A 177 -7.74 -22.84 -7.19
C ARG A 177 -8.76 -22.34 -6.18
N VAL A 178 -10.03 -22.59 -6.48
CA VAL A 178 -11.17 -22.32 -5.59
C VAL A 178 -11.75 -23.67 -5.20
N HIS A 179 -11.67 -24.03 -3.91
CA HIS A 179 -12.08 -25.34 -3.39
C HIS A 179 -13.45 -25.29 -2.70
N THR A 180 -14.26 -26.34 -2.88
CA THR A 180 -15.55 -26.55 -2.18
C THR A 180 -15.39 -27.34 -0.86
N GLY A 181 -14.24 -27.19 -0.20
CA GLY A 181 -13.83 -27.97 0.97
C GLY A 181 -13.33 -27.11 2.14
N CYS A 182 -13.24 -27.74 3.32
CA CYS A 182 -12.66 -27.15 4.53
C CYS A 182 -11.19 -27.59 4.68
N GLY A 183 -10.30 -26.99 3.90
CA GLY A 183 -8.86 -27.20 4.02
C GLY A 183 -8.23 -26.40 5.17
N ASN A 184 -7.15 -26.93 5.76
CA ASN A 184 -6.35 -26.31 6.82
C ASN A 184 -4.89 -26.11 6.36
N ASP A 185 -4.67 -25.61 5.15
CA ASP A 185 -3.32 -25.46 4.59
C ASP A 185 -2.92 -24.00 4.31
N ASN A 186 -1.61 -23.79 4.14
CA ASN A 186 -1.00 -22.47 3.92
C ASN A 186 -0.64 -22.27 2.42
N SER A 187 -1.42 -22.83 1.50
CA SER A 187 -1.23 -22.67 0.06
C SER A 187 -1.82 -21.35 -0.45
N THR A 188 -1.66 -21.11 -1.75
CA THR A 188 -2.19 -19.92 -2.46
C THR A 188 -3.66 -20.03 -2.85
N ASP A 189 -4.37 -21.06 -2.39
CA ASP A 189 -5.71 -21.43 -2.84
C ASP A 189 -6.83 -20.83 -1.96
N VAL A 190 -8.03 -20.66 -2.56
CA VAL A 190 -9.18 -20.04 -1.90
C VAL A 190 -10.12 -21.12 -1.37
N TYR A 191 -10.26 -21.18 -0.04
CA TYR A 191 -11.13 -22.13 0.68
C TYR A 191 -12.47 -21.53 1.07
N TRP A 192 -13.48 -22.38 1.17
CA TRP A 192 -14.87 -21.99 1.37
C TRP A 192 -15.44 -22.47 2.71
N GLN A 193 -16.12 -21.56 3.44
CA GLN A 193 -16.74 -21.87 4.73
C GLN A 193 -18.18 -22.40 4.58
N ARG A 194 -18.32 -23.73 4.64
CA ARG A 194 -19.55 -24.51 4.92
C ARG A 194 -20.87 -24.09 4.20
N GLY A 195 -21.26 -24.83 3.15
CA GLY A 195 -22.70 -25.04 2.85
C GLY A 195 -23.11 -25.53 1.45
N LYS A 196 -23.11 -26.86 1.22
CA LYS A 196 -23.46 -27.59 -0.03
C LYS A 196 -22.48 -27.41 -1.22
N PRO A 197 -22.12 -28.49 -1.95
CA PRO A 197 -21.19 -28.43 -3.08
C PRO A 197 -21.66 -27.46 -4.17
N VAL A 198 -20.70 -26.92 -4.93
CA VAL A 198 -20.97 -26.03 -6.08
C VAL A 198 -21.68 -26.79 -7.19
N TRP A 199 -21.44 -28.09 -7.29
CA TRP A 199 -22.11 -28.97 -8.24
C TRP A 199 -23.13 -29.87 -7.53
N ASN A 200 -24.34 -29.90 -8.06
CA ASN A 200 -25.38 -30.82 -7.61
C ASN A 200 -25.56 -31.87 -8.70
N ASN A 201 -24.70 -32.88 -8.68
CA ASN A 201 -24.62 -33.97 -9.64
C ASN A 201 -25.84 -34.93 -9.56
N LYS A 202 -27.04 -34.39 -9.82
CA LYS A 202 -28.34 -35.06 -9.82
C LYS A 202 -29.08 -34.94 -11.15
N ASP A 203 -28.78 -33.93 -11.94
CA ASP A 203 -29.44 -33.68 -13.22
C ASP A 203 -28.46 -33.80 -14.39
N THR A 204 -28.87 -34.49 -15.45
CA THR A 204 -28.03 -34.89 -16.59
C THR A 204 -27.73 -33.73 -17.57
N GLY A 205 -27.64 -32.49 -17.07
CA GLY A 205 -27.50 -31.26 -17.85
C GLY A 205 -26.09 -30.67 -17.91
N GLY A 206 -25.26 -30.95 -16.90
CA GLY A 206 -23.90 -30.44 -16.74
C GLY A 206 -23.84 -29.06 -16.07
N ASP A 207 -23.32 -29.02 -14.84
CA ASP A 207 -23.22 -27.81 -14.02
C ASP A 207 -22.37 -26.72 -14.70
N THR A 208 -22.78 -25.45 -14.56
CA THR A 208 -22.06 -24.28 -15.12
C THR A 208 -21.56 -23.31 -14.05
N ALA A 209 -20.28 -22.95 -14.14
CA ALA A 209 -19.63 -21.89 -13.36
C ALA A 209 -19.42 -20.61 -14.21
N PHE A 210 -19.63 -19.45 -13.59
CA PHE A 210 -19.52 -18.11 -14.19
C PHE A 210 -18.50 -17.28 -13.42
N LEU A 211 -17.43 -16.82 -14.06
CA LEU A 211 -16.45 -15.88 -13.50
C LEU A 211 -16.77 -14.46 -13.99
N ARG A 212 -16.83 -13.50 -13.07
CA ARG A 212 -17.09 -12.08 -13.35
C ARG A 212 -16.03 -11.19 -12.72
N ASP A 213 -15.70 -10.10 -13.40
CA ASP A 213 -14.80 -9.07 -12.86
C ASP A 213 -15.48 -8.24 -11.74
N ASN A 214 -14.71 -7.37 -11.10
CA ASN A 214 -15.19 -6.45 -10.06
C ASN A 214 -16.26 -5.45 -10.53
N LYS A 215 -16.46 -5.30 -11.85
CA LYS A 215 -17.55 -4.51 -12.46
C LYS A 215 -18.78 -5.37 -12.81
N GLY A 216 -18.74 -6.66 -12.51
CA GLY A 216 -19.83 -7.62 -12.76
C GLY A 216 -19.89 -8.16 -14.20
N ASN A 217 -18.96 -7.77 -15.08
CA ASN A 217 -18.90 -8.28 -16.44
C ASN A 217 -18.54 -9.76 -16.43
N LEU A 218 -19.16 -10.57 -17.30
CA LEU A 218 -18.77 -11.96 -17.46
C LEU A 218 -17.42 -12.06 -18.17
N VAL A 219 -16.42 -12.65 -17.49
CA VAL A 219 -15.04 -12.80 -17.98
C VAL A 219 -14.60 -14.26 -18.11
N GLY A 220 -15.40 -15.21 -17.62
CA GLY A 220 -15.19 -16.64 -17.88
C GLY A 220 -16.47 -17.45 -17.69
N ARG A 221 -16.61 -18.56 -18.41
CA ARG A 221 -17.68 -19.53 -18.20
C ARG A 221 -17.18 -20.94 -18.49
N TYR A 222 -17.51 -21.88 -17.61
CA TYR A 222 -17.16 -23.29 -17.73
C TYR A 222 -18.40 -24.15 -17.47
N THR A 223 -18.70 -25.10 -18.35
CA THR A 223 -19.83 -26.03 -18.22
C THR A 223 -19.31 -27.45 -18.32
N THR A 224 -19.63 -28.31 -17.35
CA THR A 224 -19.18 -29.71 -17.39
C THR A 224 -19.74 -30.43 -18.63
N ASN A 225 -18.92 -31.25 -19.28
CA ASN A 225 -19.21 -31.94 -20.54
C ASN A 225 -19.38 -31.06 -21.80
N GLN A 226 -19.06 -29.75 -21.76
CA GLN A 226 -18.95 -28.91 -22.96
C GLN A 226 -17.59 -28.22 -23.07
N SER A 227 -17.20 -27.82 -24.27
CA SER A 227 -15.91 -27.16 -24.52
C SER A 227 -15.85 -25.76 -23.90
N GLN A 228 -14.70 -25.42 -23.32
CA GLN A 228 -14.42 -24.10 -22.73
C GLN A 228 -14.79 -22.96 -23.70
N THR A 229 -15.55 -21.98 -23.20
CA THR A 229 -15.82 -20.74 -23.95
C THR A 229 -14.91 -19.64 -23.42
N ASN A 230 -13.79 -19.39 -24.11
CA ASN A 230 -12.82 -18.37 -23.73
C ASN A 230 -13.38 -16.96 -23.99
N PHE A 231 -13.46 -16.12 -22.94
CA PHE A 231 -13.84 -14.72 -23.06
C PHE A 231 -12.58 -13.83 -22.98
N THR A 232 -12.01 -13.49 -24.13
CA THR A 232 -10.93 -12.49 -24.20
C THR A 232 -11.49 -11.08 -24.11
N ASN A 233 -11.28 -10.41 -22.96
CA ASN A 233 -11.40 -8.96 -22.87
C ASN A 233 -10.07 -8.30 -23.29
N THR A 234 -10.10 -7.06 -23.75
CA THR A 234 -8.93 -6.35 -24.31
C THR A 234 -7.84 -6.01 -23.28
N SER A 235 -8.09 -6.20 -21.99
CA SER A 235 -7.22 -5.78 -20.88
C SER A 235 -6.59 -6.93 -20.09
N TYR A 236 -7.08 -8.17 -20.23
CA TYR A 236 -6.60 -9.35 -19.50
C TYR A 236 -7.09 -10.65 -20.16
N THR A 237 -6.30 -11.72 -20.05
CA THR A 237 -6.63 -13.06 -20.57
C THR A 237 -6.65 -14.06 -19.42
N VAL A 238 -7.82 -14.27 -18.84
CA VAL A 238 -8.03 -15.22 -17.73
C VAL A 238 -9.00 -16.30 -18.20
N THR A 239 -8.70 -17.57 -17.89
CA THR A 239 -9.54 -18.72 -18.28
C THR A 239 -9.72 -19.65 -17.10
N ILE A 240 -10.91 -20.26 -16.98
CA ILE A 240 -11.10 -21.44 -16.12
C ILE A 240 -10.41 -22.62 -16.81
N SER A 241 -9.25 -23.05 -16.30
CA SER A 241 -8.32 -23.97 -16.97
C SER A 241 -8.67 -25.44 -16.75
N ASN A 242 -9.09 -25.82 -15.55
CA ASN A 242 -9.47 -27.18 -15.21
C ASN A 242 -10.51 -27.19 -14.06
N ALA A 243 -11.27 -28.27 -13.94
CA ALA A 243 -12.17 -28.52 -12.82
C ALA A 243 -12.38 -30.04 -12.65
N GLU A 244 -11.94 -30.61 -11.52
CA GLU A 244 -11.92 -32.05 -11.25
C GLU A 244 -12.66 -32.42 -9.95
N PHE A 245 -13.12 -33.67 -9.89
CA PHE A 245 -13.52 -34.33 -8.65
C PHE A 245 -12.33 -35.13 -8.10
N ASP A 246 -11.82 -34.80 -6.91
CA ASP A 246 -10.88 -35.69 -6.24
C ASP A 246 -11.63 -36.86 -5.59
N THR A 247 -11.14 -38.08 -5.81
CA THR A 247 -11.66 -39.32 -5.21
C THR A 247 -10.53 -40.15 -4.57
N LEU A 248 -9.50 -39.47 -4.06
CA LEU A 248 -8.41 -40.08 -3.29
C LEU A 248 -8.95 -40.76 -2.03
N HIS A 249 -8.76 -42.09 -1.99
CA HIS A 249 -9.24 -42.97 -0.95
C HIS A 249 -8.60 -42.69 0.41
N HIS A 250 -9.38 -42.17 1.36
CA HIS A 250 -9.10 -42.29 2.79
C HIS A 250 -10.16 -43.20 3.46
N PRO A 251 -9.81 -44.43 3.92
CA PRO A 251 -10.79 -45.39 4.44
C PRO A 251 -11.47 -45.03 5.78
N GLU A 252 -11.17 -43.88 6.40
CA GLU A 252 -11.61 -43.56 7.77
C GLU A 252 -11.97 -42.07 7.98
N LYS A 253 -13.12 -41.61 7.45
CA LYS A 253 -14.09 -40.63 8.03
C LYS A 253 -15.09 -40.09 7.00
N ASP A 254 -16.37 -40.01 7.37
CA ASP A 254 -17.51 -39.64 6.51
C ASP A 254 -17.66 -38.14 6.15
N TYR A 255 -16.59 -37.41 5.83
CA TYR A 255 -16.72 -35.98 5.46
C TYR A 255 -15.80 -35.51 4.34
N LEU A 256 -16.44 -34.86 3.35
CA LEU A 256 -15.92 -34.04 2.24
C LEU A 256 -15.37 -34.79 1.01
N ASN A 257 -16.18 -34.80 -0.05
CA ASN A 257 -15.67 -34.77 -1.42
C ASN A 257 -15.23 -33.33 -1.70
N GLU A 258 -14.04 -33.11 -2.27
CA GLU A 258 -13.60 -31.77 -2.68
C GLU A 258 -13.75 -31.61 -4.20
N GLU A 259 -14.49 -30.57 -4.61
CA GLU A 259 -14.55 -30.08 -5.98
C GLU A 259 -13.71 -28.81 -6.05
N TRP A 260 -13.05 -28.55 -7.18
CA TRP A 260 -12.30 -27.30 -7.35
C TRP A 260 -12.38 -26.75 -8.77
N VAL A 261 -12.23 -25.42 -8.86
CA VAL A 261 -12.14 -24.67 -10.12
C VAL A 261 -10.79 -23.96 -10.16
N GLU A 262 -9.98 -24.25 -11.18
CA GLU A 262 -8.70 -23.56 -11.39
C GLU A 262 -8.87 -22.42 -12.41
N ILE A 263 -8.32 -21.26 -12.07
CA ILE A 263 -8.36 -20.04 -12.87
C ILE A 263 -6.93 -19.62 -13.18
N THR A 264 -6.59 -19.54 -14.46
CA THR A 264 -5.22 -19.29 -14.94
C THR A 264 -5.14 -17.97 -15.72
N ASN A 265 -4.12 -17.17 -15.43
CA ASN A 265 -3.81 -15.94 -16.16
C ASN A 265 -2.85 -16.24 -17.32
N TYR A 266 -3.36 -16.24 -18.55
CA TYR A 266 -2.61 -16.39 -19.79
C TYR A 266 -2.18 -15.04 -20.40
N GLY A 267 -2.50 -13.92 -19.74
CA GLY A 267 -2.09 -12.57 -20.15
C GLY A 267 -0.62 -12.26 -19.82
N ASN A 268 -0.12 -11.12 -20.32
CA ASN A 268 1.21 -10.61 -20.04
C ASN A 268 1.25 -9.62 -18.85
N THR A 269 0.11 -9.29 -18.26
CA THR A 269 -0.06 -8.44 -17.08
C THR A 269 -0.49 -9.25 -15.87
N THR A 270 -0.14 -8.81 -14.66
CA THR A 270 -0.74 -9.36 -13.42
C THR A 270 -2.20 -8.94 -13.36
N VAL A 271 -3.10 -9.89 -13.13
CA VAL A 271 -4.53 -9.60 -12.95
C VAL A 271 -4.82 -9.49 -11.46
N ASP A 272 -5.40 -8.35 -11.09
CA ASP A 272 -5.97 -8.16 -9.76
C ASP A 272 -7.41 -8.69 -9.77
N MET A 273 -7.60 -9.84 -9.13
CA MET A 273 -8.89 -10.51 -8.95
C MET A 273 -9.54 -10.18 -7.61
N THR A 274 -8.98 -9.24 -6.84
CA THR A 274 -9.67 -8.69 -5.66
C THR A 274 -11.06 -8.19 -6.09
N ASP A 275 -12.08 -8.64 -5.38
CA ASP A 275 -13.50 -8.32 -5.58
C ASP A 275 -14.11 -8.85 -6.90
N TRP A 276 -13.44 -9.78 -7.59
CA TRP A 276 -14.06 -10.61 -8.62
C TRP A 276 -15.05 -11.60 -7.99
N THR A 277 -15.95 -12.16 -8.79
CA THR A 277 -16.91 -13.17 -8.35
C THR A 277 -16.90 -14.42 -9.21
N LEU A 278 -17.02 -15.59 -8.57
CA LEU A 278 -17.39 -16.85 -9.19
C LEU A 278 -18.85 -17.14 -8.79
N SER A 279 -19.67 -17.69 -9.68
CA SER A 279 -21.01 -18.17 -9.30
C SER A 279 -21.40 -19.45 -10.02
N ASP A 280 -22.34 -20.19 -9.45
CA ASP A 280 -23.00 -21.31 -10.12
C ASP A 280 -24.27 -20.86 -10.89
N GLU A 281 -24.96 -21.83 -11.49
CA GLU A 281 -26.24 -21.64 -12.21
C GLU A 281 -27.46 -21.46 -11.30
N ALA A 282 -27.34 -21.78 -10.01
CA ALA A 282 -28.31 -21.40 -8.97
C ALA A 282 -28.05 -19.99 -8.41
N ASN A 283 -27.04 -19.28 -8.95
CA ASN A 283 -26.61 -17.94 -8.56
C ASN A 283 -26.10 -17.83 -7.12
N HIS A 284 -25.51 -18.90 -6.57
CA HIS A 284 -24.66 -18.81 -5.38
C HIS A 284 -23.34 -18.13 -5.77
N VAL A 285 -23.01 -17.02 -5.10
CA VAL A 285 -21.85 -16.18 -5.44
C VAL A 285 -20.72 -16.34 -4.42
N TYR A 286 -19.50 -16.47 -4.92
CA TYR A 286 -18.23 -16.59 -4.20
C TYR A 286 -17.34 -15.39 -4.57
N TYR A 287 -16.62 -14.83 -3.60
CA TYR A 287 -15.78 -13.64 -3.78
C TYR A 287 -14.31 -14.01 -3.57
N PHE A 288 -13.42 -13.51 -4.42
CA PHE A 288 -11.98 -13.77 -4.34
C PHE A 288 -11.24 -12.98 -3.24
N SER A 289 -12.00 -12.26 -2.39
CA SER A 289 -11.53 -11.38 -1.31
C SER A 289 -12.54 -11.34 -0.15
N SER A 290 -12.81 -12.50 0.47
CA SER A 290 -13.60 -12.54 1.71
C SER A 290 -12.85 -11.82 2.83
N GLY A 291 -13.35 -10.66 3.24
CA GLY A 291 -12.97 -10.07 4.52
C GLY A 291 -13.33 -11.01 5.67
N LYS A 292 -12.72 -10.79 6.82
CA LYS A 292 -13.16 -11.42 8.07
C LYS A 292 -14.19 -10.52 8.72
N PHE A 293 -15.25 -11.14 9.22
CA PHE A 293 -16.38 -10.48 9.85
C PHE A 293 -16.92 -11.36 10.99
N GLY A 294 -17.53 -10.71 11.98
CA GLY A 294 -18.08 -11.29 13.19
C GLY A 294 -17.06 -12.18 13.92
N ARG A 295 -17.54 -13.30 14.47
CA ARG A 295 -16.74 -14.23 15.30
C ARG A 295 -15.50 -14.89 14.64
N TYR A 296 -15.19 -14.55 13.39
CA TYR A 296 -14.02 -15.03 12.67
C TYR A 296 -12.94 -13.95 12.52
N SER A 297 -13.23 -12.70 12.90
CA SER A 297 -12.26 -11.63 13.03
C SER A 297 -11.21 -12.01 14.11
N PRO A 298 -9.92 -11.83 13.84
CA PRO A 298 -8.84 -12.19 14.76
C PRO A 298 -8.64 -11.12 15.83
N ARG A 299 -8.53 -11.54 17.09
CA ARG A 299 -8.18 -10.61 18.18
C ARG A 299 -6.71 -10.16 18.08
N ASN A 300 -6.45 -9.04 17.40
CA ASN A 300 -5.10 -8.59 17.06
C ASN A 300 -4.87 -7.06 17.14
N THR A 301 -5.82 -6.29 17.69
CA THR A 301 -5.72 -4.85 17.95
C THR A 301 -4.33 -4.49 18.51
N PRO A 302 -3.50 -3.69 17.79
CA PRO A 302 -2.09 -3.52 18.13
C PRO A 302 -1.81 -2.63 19.35
N TYR A 303 -2.70 -1.68 19.67
CA TYR A 303 -2.62 -0.78 20.81
C TYR A 303 -3.99 -0.66 21.52
N PRO A 304 -4.51 -1.75 22.13
CA PRO A 304 -5.86 -1.74 22.69
C PRO A 304 -6.02 -0.84 23.93
N ASP A 305 -4.91 -0.48 24.60
CA ASP A 305 -4.82 0.56 25.64
C ASP A 305 -3.56 1.40 25.37
N PHE A 306 -3.72 2.73 25.34
CA PHE A 306 -2.61 3.66 25.36
C PHE A 306 -2.97 5.06 25.86
N VAL A 307 -1.99 5.70 26.52
CA VAL A 307 -2.01 7.14 26.78
C VAL A 307 -1.24 7.89 25.68
N THR A 308 -1.78 9.02 25.24
CA THR A 308 -1.10 9.97 24.35
C THR A 308 -1.53 11.41 24.65
N ASN A 309 -0.55 12.32 24.81
CA ASN A 309 -0.73 13.73 25.16
C ASN A 309 -1.73 14.02 26.31
N GLY A 310 -1.79 13.13 27.31
CA GLY A 310 -2.66 13.26 28.48
C GLY A 310 -4.10 12.75 28.31
N ILE A 311 -4.44 12.18 27.15
CA ILE A 311 -5.68 11.45 26.90
C ILE A 311 -5.35 9.96 27.00
N GLY A 312 -6.00 9.24 27.92
CA GLY A 312 -6.01 7.77 27.92
C GLY A 312 -7.08 7.28 26.95
N MET A 313 -6.76 6.30 26.12
CA MET A 313 -7.70 5.70 25.17
C MET A 313 -7.56 4.19 25.16
N GLU A 314 -8.70 3.50 25.12
CA GLU A 314 -8.79 2.07 24.85
C GLU A 314 -9.68 1.84 23.63
N VAL A 315 -9.39 0.80 22.85
CA VAL A 315 -10.06 0.49 21.58
C VAL A 315 -10.37 -1.00 21.52
N TYR A 316 -11.62 -1.34 21.24
CA TYR A 316 -12.10 -2.71 21.20
C TYR A 316 -13.05 -2.94 20.03
N PHE A 317 -12.94 -4.11 19.39
CA PHE A 317 -13.82 -4.53 18.30
C PHE A 317 -14.62 -5.79 18.69
N ALA A 318 -15.95 -5.72 18.55
CA ALA A 318 -16.83 -6.84 18.78
C ALA A 318 -16.99 -7.66 17.49
N PRO A 319 -17.15 -8.99 17.59
CA PRO A 319 -17.30 -9.79 18.81
C PRO A 319 -15.98 -10.35 19.40
N GLU A 320 -14.82 -10.09 18.82
CA GLU A 320 -13.54 -10.74 19.17
C GLU A 320 -12.86 -10.20 20.43
N ASP A 321 -13.04 -8.93 20.80
CA ASP A 321 -12.45 -8.36 22.02
C ASP A 321 -13.27 -8.60 23.30
N ASN A 322 -14.49 -9.14 23.20
CA ASN A 322 -15.41 -9.33 24.34
C ASN A 322 -15.76 -7.99 25.03
N VAL A 323 -16.21 -7.04 24.21
CA VAL A 323 -16.43 -5.61 24.50
C VAL A 323 -17.26 -5.35 25.77
N SER A 324 -18.33 -6.11 25.99
CA SER A 324 -19.19 -5.95 27.16
C SER A 324 -18.43 -6.04 28.49
N SER A 325 -17.39 -6.87 28.57
CA SER A 325 -16.60 -7.04 29.79
C SER A 325 -15.70 -5.84 30.08
N GLU A 326 -15.22 -5.14 29.05
CA GLU A 326 -14.41 -3.93 29.21
C GLU A 326 -15.30 -2.74 29.64
N ILE A 327 -16.50 -2.62 29.07
CA ILE A 327 -17.52 -1.65 29.51
C ILE A 327 -17.92 -1.91 30.98
N ILE A 328 -18.09 -3.18 31.38
CA ILE A 328 -18.41 -3.53 32.77
C ILE A 328 -17.30 -3.13 33.74
N LYS A 329 -16.01 -3.28 33.38
CA LYS A 329 -14.90 -2.84 34.25
C LYS A 329 -14.95 -1.34 34.56
N GLU A 330 -15.20 -0.50 33.55
CA GLU A 330 -15.33 0.94 33.77
C GLU A 330 -16.52 1.30 34.65
N ILE A 331 -17.66 0.63 34.46
CA ILE A 331 -18.84 0.78 35.33
C ILE A 331 -18.51 0.33 36.76
N GLU A 332 -17.84 -0.81 36.92
CA GLU A 332 -17.35 -1.33 38.20
C GLU A 332 -16.25 -0.46 38.85
N ALA A 333 -15.59 0.42 38.10
CA ALA A 333 -14.65 1.41 38.61
C ALA A 333 -15.31 2.73 39.07
N ALA A 334 -16.54 3.02 38.67
CA ALA A 334 -17.25 4.28 38.98
C ALA A 334 -17.42 4.54 40.50
N ASN A 335 -17.31 5.80 40.92
CA ASN A 335 -17.37 6.21 42.34
C ASN A 335 -18.41 7.32 42.61
N HIS A 336 -18.83 8.07 41.59
CA HIS A 336 -19.66 9.26 41.72
C HIS A 336 -20.86 9.26 40.77
N THR A 337 -20.63 9.07 39.46
CA THR A 337 -21.66 9.23 38.42
C THR A 337 -21.52 8.18 37.32
N ILE A 338 -22.67 7.68 36.84
CA ILE A 338 -22.77 6.90 35.60
C ILE A 338 -23.94 7.49 34.80
N TYR A 339 -23.66 8.20 33.72
CA TYR A 339 -24.68 8.67 32.77
C TYR A 339 -24.62 7.84 31.50
N PHE A 340 -25.77 7.58 30.85
CA PHE A 340 -25.78 6.85 29.59
C PHE A 340 -26.89 7.27 28.64
N GLU A 341 -26.63 7.15 27.35
CA GLU A 341 -27.54 7.47 26.26
C GLU A 341 -27.58 6.30 25.29
N THR A 342 -28.78 5.82 24.97
CA THR A 342 -28.91 4.55 24.24
C THR A 342 -30.10 4.51 23.31
N PHE A 343 -29.84 4.16 22.05
CA PHE A 343 -30.87 3.70 21.12
C PHE A 343 -31.49 2.37 21.59
N VAL A 344 -30.68 1.39 21.96
CA VAL A 344 -31.13 0.06 22.40
C VAL A 344 -30.27 -0.47 23.54
N PHE A 345 -30.89 -0.70 24.71
CA PHE A 345 -30.25 -1.32 25.87
C PHE A 345 -31.00 -2.59 26.30
N THR A 346 -30.42 -3.74 25.97
CA THR A 346 -30.90 -5.10 26.25
C THR A 346 -29.83 -6.02 26.86
N HIS A 347 -28.64 -5.50 27.22
CA HIS A 347 -27.54 -6.27 27.80
C HIS A 347 -27.62 -6.35 29.33
N HIS A 348 -28.26 -7.41 29.84
CA HIS A 348 -28.53 -7.56 31.28
C HIS A 348 -27.29 -7.52 32.19
N GLU A 349 -26.11 -7.94 31.74
CA GLU A 349 -24.89 -7.91 32.58
C GLU A 349 -24.38 -6.47 32.81
N ILE A 350 -24.42 -5.61 31.77
CA ILE A 350 -24.10 -4.18 31.89
C ILE A 350 -25.17 -3.49 32.75
N GLU A 351 -26.45 -3.85 32.57
CA GLU A 351 -27.54 -3.38 33.42
C GLU A 351 -27.32 -3.71 34.90
N GLN A 352 -26.94 -4.96 35.23
CA GLN A 352 -26.69 -5.35 36.63
C GLN A 352 -25.52 -4.57 37.23
N ALA A 353 -24.41 -4.38 36.49
CA ALA A 353 -23.28 -3.58 36.97
C ALA A 353 -23.69 -2.14 37.34
N ILE A 354 -24.53 -1.49 36.52
CA ILE A 354 -25.07 -0.15 36.81
C ILE A 354 -26.01 -0.18 38.02
N ILE A 355 -26.88 -1.19 38.14
CA ILE A 355 -27.80 -1.35 39.28
C ILE A 355 -27.03 -1.56 40.60
N GLU A 356 -25.98 -2.38 40.60
CA GLU A 356 -25.14 -2.63 41.78
C GLU A 356 -24.38 -1.37 42.19
N LYS A 357 -23.88 -0.59 41.21
CA LYS A 357 -23.26 0.70 41.48
C LYS A 357 -24.22 1.74 42.03
N ASN A 358 -25.44 1.83 41.49
CA ASN A 358 -26.50 2.69 42.02
C ASN A 358 -26.83 2.33 43.48
N LYS A 359 -26.92 1.03 43.79
CA LYS A 359 -27.11 0.53 45.17
C LYS A 359 -25.93 0.79 46.11
N SER A 360 -24.71 0.98 45.57
CA SER A 360 -23.52 1.35 46.35
C SER A 360 -23.38 2.87 46.59
N GLY A 361 -24.26 3.70 46.00
CA GLY A 361 -24.28 5.15 46.18
C GLY A 361 -23.78 5.98 44.99
N VAL A 362 -23.45 5.35 43.86
CA VAL A 362 -23.10 6.05 42.60
C VAL A 362 -24.37 6.58 41.94
N ASN A 363 -24.39 7.85 41.51
CA ASN A 363 -25.57 8.45 40.91
C ASN A 363 -25.71 8.02 39.43
N ALA A 364 -26.56 7.02 39.18
CA ALA A 364 -26.82 6.52 37.83
C ALA A 364 -28.03 7.22 37.17
N LYS A 365 -27.86 7.69 35.93
CA LYS A 365 -28.91 8.31 35.11
C LYS A 365 -28.86 7.81 33.66
N GLY A 366 -30.00 7.74 32.98
CA GLY A 366 -30.05 7.24 31.60
C GLY A 366 -31.10 7.88 30.72
N ILE A 367 -30.81 8.01 29.42
CA ILE A 367 -31.75 8.41 28.37
C ILE A 367 -31.88 7.26 27.39
N PHE A 368 -33.09 6.76 27.21
CA PHE A 368 -33.46 5.74 26.21
C PHE A 368 -34.16 6.39 25.01
N GLU A 369 -34.07 5.78 23.83
CA GLU A 369 -34.93 6.19 22.72
C GLU A 369 -36.40 5.89 23.04
N LYS A 370 -37.27 6.88 22.78
CA LYS A 370 -38.69 6.91 23.20
C LYS A 370 -39.55 5.72 22.76
N ASN A 371 -39.24 5.11 21.62
CA ASN A 371 -39.95 3.95 21.06
C ASN A 371 -39.32 2.65 21.56
N MET A 372 -37.99 2.59 21.67
CA MET A 372 -37.25 1.39 22.09
C MET A 372 -37.38 1.09 23.58
N LYS A 373 -37.73 2.07 24.43
CA LYS A 373 -37.94 1.87 25.88
C LYS A 373 -38.98 0.78 26.23
N TYR A 374 -39.99 0.56 25.37
CA TYR A 374 -41.03 -0.46 25.54
C TYR A 374 -40.78 -1.77 24.75
N HIS A 375 -39.62 -1.91 24.11
CA HIS A 375 -39.23 -3.17 23.48
C HIS A 375 -39.20 -4.30 24.53
N SER A 376 -39.61 -5.52 24.18
CA SER A 376 -39.88 -6.60 25.17
C SER A 376 -38.69 -6.99 26.05
N ASN A 377 -37.48 -6.69 25.59
CA ASN A 377 -36.21 -7.02 26.26
C ASN A 377 -35.50 -5.75 26.78
N SER A 378 -36.18 -4.60 26.78
CA SER A 378 -35.65 -3.32 27.23
C SER A 378 -35.35 -3.35 28.74
N THR A 379 -34.18 -2.84 29.11
CA THR A 379 -33.76 -2.71 30.52
C THR A 379 -34.44 -1.55 31.26
N PHE A 380 -35.13 -0.64 30.54
CA PHE A 380 -35.73 0.59 31.08
C PHE A 380 -36.57 0.37 32.35
N GLN A 381 -37.54 -0.54 32.31
CA GLN A 381 -38.46 -0.77 33.43
C GLN A 381 -37.76 -1.34 34.66
N ASN A 382 -36.78 -2.23 34.44
CA ASN A 382 -36.04 -2.88 35.52
C ASN A 382 -35.04 -1.91 36.16
N MET A 383 -34.36 -1.08 35.37
CA MET A 383 -33.51 0.00 35.87
C MET A 383 -34.31 1.01 36.72
N SER A 384 -35.46 1.49 36.20
CA SER A 384 -36.36 2.39 36.95
C SER A 384 -36.84 1.75 38.26
N SER A 385 -37.26 0.48 38.22
CA SER A 385 -37.67 -0.28 39.41
C SER A 385 -36.55 -0.52 40.43
N ASN A 386 -35.28 -0.40 40.02
CA ASN A 386 -34.10 -0.48 40.89
C ASN A 386 -33.58 0.92 41.31
N GLY A 387 -34.36 1.98 41.10
CA GLY A 387 -34.06 3.33 41.56
C GLY A 387 -33.00 4.07 40.74
N ILE A 388 -32.75 3.64 39.50
CA ILE A 388 -31.93 4.42 38.55
C ILE A 388 -32.84 5.47 37.90
N ASN A 389 -32.38 6.72 37.81
CA ASN A 389 -33.11 7.79 37.14
C ASN A 389 -33.00 7.66 35.62
N VAL A 390 -33.83 6.80 35.04
CA VAL A 390 -33.96 6.60 33.60
C VAL A 390 -35.16 7.35 33.04
N THR A 391 -34.95 8.02 31.91
CA THR A 391 -35.98 8.71 31.13
C THR A 391 -35.82 8.39 29.65
N TRP A 392 -36.58 9.07 28.80
CA TRP A 392 -36.48 8.92 27.35
C TRP A 392 -36.29 10.26 26.66
N ASP A 393 -35.74 10.20 25.45
CA ASP A 393 -35.53 11.38 24.63
C ASP A 393 -36.87 12.04 24.24
N ARG A 394 -36.87 13.37 24.12
CA ARG A 394 -38.05 14.16 23.72
C ARG A 394 -37.97 14.60 22.25
N SER A 395 -37.09 14.02 21.43
CA SER A 395 -36.94 14.40 20.03
C SER A 395 -38.20 14.05 19.23
N PRO A 396 -38.59 14.81 18.20
CA PRO A 396 -39.51 14.31 17.17
C PRO A 396 -38.89 13.15 16.38
N GLU A 397 -37.57 13.16 16.21
CA GLU A 397 -36.77 12.20 15.45
C GLU A 397 -36.27 11.03 16.32
N ILE A 398 -35.40 10.16 15.79
CA ILE A 398 -34.84 9.00 16.51
C ILE A 398 -33.52 9.39 17.21
N MET A 399 -33.37 9.08 18.49
CA MET A 399 -32.07 9.13 19.17
C MET A 399 -31.24 7.88 18.86
N HIS A 400 -30.10 8.05 18.19
CA HIS A 400 -29.15 6.98 17.88
C HIS A 400 -27.88 6.99 18.76
N ASN A 401 -27.80 7.83 19.80
CA ASN A 401 -26.66 7.85 20.72
C ASN A 401 -26.41 6.51 21.43
N LYS A 402 -25.12 6.29 21.71
CA LYS A 402 -24.53 5.05 22.25
C LYS A 402 -23.36 5.46 23.14
N VAL A 403 -23.68 5.99 24.31
CA VAL A 403 -22.71 6.69 25.17
C VAL A 403 -22.84 6.19 26.60
N PHE A 404 -21.71 5.97 27.27
CA PHE A 404 -21.61 5.99 28.73
C PHE A 404 -20.63 7.09 29.16
N ILE A 405 -20.92 7.78 30.26
CA ILE A 405 -20.07 8.80 30.85
C ILE A 405 -19.92 8.49 32.34
N ILE A 406 -18.68 8.33 32.81
CA ILE A 406 -18.38 7.82 34.14
C ILE A 406 -17.48 8.79 34.90
N ASP A 407 -17.86 9.12 36.13
CA ASP A 407 -17.17 10.02 37.08
C ASP A 407 -16.74 11.39 36.48
N ASN A 408 -17.45 11.84 35.44
CA ASN A 408 -17.13 13.01 34.62
C ASN A 408 -15.70 12.97 34.03
N LYS A 409 -15.18 11.76 33.78
CA LYS A 409 -13.78 11.46 33.41
C LYS A 409 -13.66 10.51 32.23
N THR A 410 -14.42 9.42 32.21
CA THR A 410 -14.42 8.45 31.10
C THR A 410 -15.64 8.70 30.20
N VAL A 411 -15.45 8.67 28.88
CA VAL A 411 -16.50 8.51 27.88
C VAL A 411 -16.30 7.18 27.16
N ILE A 412 -17.36 6.39 27.02
CA ILE A 412 -17.41 5.20 26.18
C ILE A 412 -18.37 5.50 25.02
N THR A 413 -17.92 5.38 23.78
CA THR A 413 -18.78 5.56 22.59
C THR A 413 -18.30 4.70 21.41
N GLY A 414 -19.03 4.75 20.30
CA GLY A 414 -18.77 4.00 19.09
C GLY A 414 -20.06 3.52 18.44
N SER A 415 -20.00 2.42 17.69
CA SER A 415 -21.16 1.85 17.01
C SER A 415 -22.02 0.94 17.90
N PHE A 416 -21.45 0.46 19.01
CA PHE A 416 -22.00 -0.58 19.89
C PHE A 416 -23.27 -0.15 20.64
N ASN A 417 -24.39 -0.82 20.34
CA ASN A 417 -25.58 -0.77 21.20
C ASN A 417 -25.40 -1.75 22.37
N PRO A 418 -25.68 -1.40 23.63
CA PRO A 418 -25.69 -2.32 24.78
C PRO A 418 -26.67 -3.50 24.61
N SER A 419 -26.27 -4.51 23.84
CA SER A 419 -27.11 -5.63 23.41
C SER A 419 -26.26 -6.87 23.14
N LYS A 420 -26.83 -8.06 23.35
CA LYS A 420 -26.09 -9.31 23.15
C LYS A 420 -25.72 -9.59 21.68
N ASN A 421 -26.44 -9.02 20.71
CA ASN A 421 -26.09 -9.15 19.30
C ASN A 421 -24.88 -8.28 18.93
N ALA A 422 -24.81 -7.04 19.45
CA ALA A 422 -23.63 -6.18 19.30
C ALA A 422 -22.38 -6.87 19.88
N ASP A 423 -22.49 -7.44 21.08
CA ASP A 423 -21.35 -8.06 21.78
C ASP A 423 -20.88 -9.40 21.20
N THR A 424 -21.77 -10.21 20.62
CA THR A 424 -21.46 -11.61 20.27
C THR A 424 -21.66 -11.98 18.79
N LYS A 425 -22.05 -11.03 17.94
CA LYS A 425 -22.32 -11.29 16.51
C LYS A 425 -21.87 -10.19 15.59
N ASN A 426 -22.39 -8.97 15.76
CA ASN A 426 -22.14 -7.85 14.86
C ASN A 426 -20.68 -7.41 14.96
N ASP A 427 -20.14 -6.89 13.85
CA ASP A 427 -18.90 -6.15 13.85
C ASP A 427 -19.18 -4.76 14.41
N GLU A 428 -18.63 -4.44 15.58
CA GLU A 428 -18.86 -3.17 16.29
C GLU A 428 -17.56 -2.58 16.80
N ASN A 429 -17.39 -1.26 16.72
CA ASN A 429 -16.26 -0.58 17.31
C ASN A 429 -16.67 0.14 18.61
N VAL A 430 -15.79 0.10 19.61
CA VAL A 430 -15.87 0.89 20.84
C VAL A 430 -14.55 1.61 21.09
N ILE A 431 -14.67 2.86 21.53
CA ILE A 431 -13.57 3.63 22.09
C ILE A 431 -13.93 4.05 23.52
N ILE A 432 -13.02 3.79 24.45
CA ILE A 432 -13.06 4.28 25.84
C ILE A 432 -12.05 5.41 25.93
N ILE A 433 -12.44 6.56 26.49
CA ILE A 433 -11.64 7.78 26.50
C ILE A 433 -11.62 8.37 27.91
N HIS A 434 -10.46 8.36 28.55
CA HIS A 434 -10.24 8.93 29.88
C HIS A 434 -9.75 10.38 29.72
N ASN A 435 -10.69 11.33 29.68
CA ASN A 435 -10.42 12.75 29.66
C ASN A 435 -11.61 13.60 30.18
N GLU A 436 -11.35 14.43 31.20
CA GLU A 436 -12.37 15.28 31.86
C GLU A 436 -12.98 16.36 30.98
N ASN A 437 -12.31 16.83 29.92
CA ASN A 437 -12.87 17.84 29.03
C ASN A 437 -13.79 17.19 28.00
N ILE A 438 -13.37 16.08 27.39
CA ILE A 438 -14.21 15.25 26.50
C ILE A 438 -15.47 14.79 27.27
N ALA A 439 -15.31 14.29 28.49
CA ALA A 439 -16.44 13.91 29.33
C ALA A 439 -17.39 15.07 29.65
N ARG A 440 -16.88 16.30 29.80
CA ARG A 440 -17.72 17.50 29.99
C ARG A 440 -18.57 17.79 28.75
N GLU A 441 -17.99 17.77 27.55
CA GLU A 441 -18.73 18.03 26.31
C GLU A 441 -19.87 17.01 26.08
N TYR A 442 -19.66 15.74 26.44
CA TYR A 442 -20.73 14.72 26.43
C TYR A 442 -21.76 14.89 27.56
N ILE A 443 -21.38 15.40 28.74
CA ILE A 443 -22.35 15.75 29.81
C ILE A 443 -23.22 16.94 29.40
N ASP A 444 -22.63 17.91 28.72
CA ASP A 444 -23.33 19.08 28.21
C ASP A 444 -24.38 18.67 27.18
N GLU A 445 -24.05 17.72 26.30
CA GLU A 445 -25.00 17.09 25.37
C GLU A 445 -26.09 16.28 26.10
N PHE A 446 -25.74 15.45 27.09
CA PHE A 446 -26.71 14.69 27.89
C PHE A 446 -27.79 15.59 28.48
N TYR A 447 -27.40 16.73 29.05
CA TYR A 447 -28.36 17.72 29.58
C TYR A 447 -29.11 18.46 28.46
N ARG A 448 -28.47 18.76 27.31
CA ARG A 448 -29.17 19.34 26.14
C ARG A 448 -30.28 18.44 25.62
N ILE A 449 -30.08 17.12 25.54
CA ILE A 449 -31.09 16.13 25.11
C ILE A 449 -32.27 16.08 26.09
N LEU A 450 -32.03 16.32 27.39
CA LEU A 450 -33.07 16.49 28.41
C LEU A 450 -33.79 17.86 28.36
N GLY A 451 -33.38 18.77 27.48
CA GLY A 451 -33.91 20.14 27.41
C GLY A 451 -33.39 21.05 28.53
N ARG A 452 -32.17 20.82 29.04
CA ARG A 452 -31.55 21.55 30.17
C ARG A 452 -30.22 22.17 29.76
N GLN A 453 -29.84 23.27 30.41
CA GLN A 453 -28.52 23.90 30.20
C GLN A 453 -27.44 23.21 31.06
N PRO A 454 -26.19 23.07 30.59
CA PRO A 454 -25.11 22.54 31.39
C PRO A 454 -24.64 23.55 32.45
N GLY A 455 -24.37 23.07 33.67
CA GLY A 455 -23.84 23.91 34.75
C GLY A 455 -24.85 24.39 35.79
N GLU A 456 -26.13 23.99 35.73
CA GLU A 456 -27.14 24.24 36.78
C GLU A 456 -26.92 23.42 38.06
N ASN A 457 -25.71 23.45 38.62
CA ASN A 457 -25.39 22.89 39.94
C ASN A 457 -24.41 23.81 40.68
N ASN A 458 -24.89 24.98 41.11
CA ASN A 458 -24.36 25.72 42.26
C ASN A 458 -25.26 26.87 42.78
N SER A 459 -26.57 26.84 42.54
CA SER A 459 -27.53 27.60 43.35
C SER A 459 -28.10 26.67 44.42
N SER A 460 -28.08 27.08 45.70
CA SER A 460 -28.60 26.30 46.84
C SER A 460 -30.13 26.33 46.91
N THR A 461 -30.80 26.40 45.76
CA THR A 461 -32.22 26.73 45.58
C THR A 461 -32.83 26.09 44.33
N HIS A 462 -32.21 25.07 43.71
CA HIS A 462 -32.82 24.38 42.56
C HIS A 462 -33.98 23.50 43.02
N ILE A 463 -35.21 23.91 42.70
CA ILE A 463 -36.48 23.22 42.98
C ILE A 463 -37.27 23.19 41.67
N VAL A 464 -37.80 22.04 41.28
CA VAL A 464 -38.47 21.85 39.97
C VAL A 464 -39.91 21.38 40.12
N ILE A 465 -40.74 21.63 39.12
CA ILE A 465 -42.10 21.10 38.99
C ILE A 465 -42.00 19.71 38.36
N ASN A 466 -42.48 18.67 39.05
CA ASN A 466 -42.25 17.27 38.66
C ASN A 466 -43.47 16.61 38.02
N GLU A 467 -44.65 16.75 38.63
CA GLU A 467 -45.87 16.05 38.22
C GLU A 467 -47.13 16.83 38.64
N VAL A 468 -48.21 16.66 37.88
CA VAL A 468 -49.57 17.16 38.20
C VAL A 468 -50.53 15.98 38.02
N GLU A 469 -51.33 15.68 39.05
CA GLU A 469 -52.31 14.60 39.02
C GLU A 469 -53.65 15.02 39.64
N LEU A 470 -54.74 14.50 39.11
CA LEU A 470 -56.10 14.74 39.60
C LEU A 470 -56.47 13.99 40.90
N ASN A 471 -55.65 13.03 41.36
CA ASN A 471 -55.68 12.40 42.70
C ASN A 471 -54.46 11.47 42.87
N PRO A 472 -53.79 11.43 44.05
CA PRO A 472 -52.65 10.56 44.27
C PRO A 472 -53.05 9.07 44.37
N PRO A 473 -52.14 8.12 44.05
CA PRO A 473 -52.41 6.69 44.13
C PRO A 473 -52.73 6.20 45.56
N GLY A 474 -54.02 5.99 45.86
CA GLY A 474 -54.46 5.20 47.02
C GLY A 474 -55.06 5.94 48.22
N ASP A 475 -55.69 7.12 48.05
CA ASP A 475 -56.59 7.69 49.08
C ASP A 475 -58.00 7.99 48.58
N ASP A 476 -58.83 6.94 48.56
CA ASP A 476 -60.24 6.92 48.15
C ASP A 476 -61.21 7.59 49.17
N ARG A 477 -60.74 8.57 49.95
CA ARG A 477 -61.49 9.21 51.06
C ARG A 477 -61.82 10.69 50.88
N LEU A 478 -61.42 11.34 49.77
CA LEU A 478 -61.68 12.76 49.54
C LEU A 478 -62.74 12.94 48.44
N SER A 479 -63.94 13.37 48.83
CA SER A 479 -65.12 13.50 47.95
C SER A 479 -65.25 14.88 47.27
N THR A 480 -64.12 15.56 47.02
CA THR A 480 -64.05 16.88 46.39
C THR A 480 -62.79 16.93 45.54
N VAL A 481 -62.92 17.29 44.27
CA VAL A 481 -61.80 17.44 43.33
C VAL A 481 -60.75 18.36 43.96
N MET A 482 -59.53 17.85 44.14
CA MET A 482 -58.36 18.61 44.57
C MET A 482 -57.23 18.26 43.62
N GLU A 483 -56.73 19.27 42.92
CA GLU A 483 -55.50 19.13 42.17
C GLU A 483 -54.31 19.41 43.04
N TRP A 484 -53.21 18.75 42.70
CA TRP A 484 -51.95 18.92 43.40
C TRP A 484 -50.79 18.86 42.44
N VAL A 485 -49.80 19.70 42.73
CA VAL A 485 -48.55 19.79 41.97
C VAL A 485 -47.44 19.31 42.88
N GLU A 486 -46.65 18.33 42.42
CA GLU A 486 -45.39 18.00 43.09
C GLU A 486 -44.31 18.99 42.68
N ILE A 487 -43.77 19.72 43.67
CA ILE A 487 -42.47 20.37 43.52
C ILE A 487 -41.40 19.53 44.22
N TYR A 488 -40.31 19.28 43.52
CA TYR A 488 -39.25 18.36 43.91
C TYR A 488 -37.93 19.11 44.14
N ASN A 489 -37.21 18.75 45.20
CA ASN A 489 -35.86 19.22 45.48
C ASN A 489 -34.84 18.17 45.01
N PRO A 490 -34.21 18.32 43.83
CA PRO A 490 -33.15 17.43 43.35
C PRO A 490 -31.82 17.56 44.12
N THR A 491 -31.73 18.42 45.14
CA THR A 491 -30.50 18.66 45.91
C THR A 491 -30.54 18.00 47.29
N SER A 492 -29.37 17.62 47.80
CA SER A 492 -29.18 17.10 49.16
C SER A 492 -29.30 18.16 50.27
N ASN A 493 -29.53 19.42 49.91
CA ASN A 493 -29.65 20.52 50.87
C ASN A 493 -31.12 20.91 51.07
N ALA A 494 -31.49 21.15 52.32
CA ALA A 494 -32.82 21.61 52.69
C ALA A 494 -33.07 23.05 52.21
N VAL A 495 -34.06 23.26 51.35
CA VAL A 495 -34.39 24.59 50.77
C VAL A 495 -35.61 25.19 51.48
N ASN A 496 -35.51 26.44 51.93
CA ASN A 496 -36.63 27.15 52.54
C ASN A 496 -37.51 27.80 51.45
N LEU A 497 -38.74 27.30 51.30
CA LEU A 497 -39.73 27.77 50.33
C LEU A 497 -40.58 28.93 50.85
N THR A 498 -40.35 29.40 52.08
CA THR A 498 -41.17 30.46 52.70
C THR A 498 -41.14 31.74 51.87
N GLY A 499 -42.31 32.11 51.33
CA GLY A 499 -42.50 33.29 50.48
C GLY A 499 -42.31 33.04 48.98
N TRP A 500 -41.97 31.82 48.57
CA TRP A 500 -42.02 31.42 47.16
C TRP A 500 -43.47 31.36 46.67
N THR A 501 -43.69 31.42 45.36
CA THR A 501 -45.03 31.38 44.77
C THR A 501 -45.11 30.42 43.59
N LEU A 502 -46.17 29.63 43.53
CA LEU A 502 -46.58 28.87 42.35
C LEU A 502 -47.78 29.60 41.71
N SER A 503 -47.70 29.95 40.44
CA SER A 503 -48.71 30.80 39.76
C SER A 503 -48.97 30.42 38.30
N THR A 504 -50.21 30.58 37.83
CA THR A 504 -50.60 30.24 36.44
C THR A 504 -50.62 31.44 35.48
N THR A 505 -50.60 31.18 34.16
CA THR A 505 -50.37 32.21 33.12
C THR A 505 -51.59 32.85 32.45
N HIS A 506 -52.79 32.25 32.50
CA HIS A 506 -53.88 32.69 31.61
C HIS A 506 -55.31 32.52 32.14
N GLY A 507 -55.69 33.35 33.12
CA GLY A 507 -57.04 33.35 33.68
C GLY A 507 -57.17 34.29 34.87
N GLU A 508 -58.05 33.97 35.82
CA GLU A 508 -57.92 34.52 37.19
C GLU A 508 -56.69 33.90 37.87
N THR A 509 -55.51 34.49 37.65
CA THR A 509 -54.20 34.00 38.13
C THR A 509 -54.27 33.48 39.58
N VAL A 510 -54.28 32.16 39.73
CA VAL A 510 -54.13 31.52 41.03
C VAL A 510 -52.66 31.67 41.41
N THR A 511 -52.39 32.17 42.62
CA THR A 511 -51.02 32.29 43.16
C THR A 511 -50.97 31.69 44.54
N VAL A 512 -50.40 30.49 44.65
CA VAL A 512 -50.21 29.81 45.94
C VAL A 512 -48.85 30.22 46.51
N THR A 513 -48.86 30.88 47.68
CA THR A 513 -47.62 31.15 48.43
C THR A 513 -47.20 29.91 49.21
N LEU A 514 -45.95 29.51 49.06
CA LEU A 514 -45.36 28.33 49.66
C LEU A 514 -44.70 28.67 51.01
N TYR A 515 -44.64 27.68 51.90
CA TYR A 515 -44.17 27.83 53.28
C TYR A 515 -43.41 26.59 53.75
N GLY A 516 -42.39 26.77 54.59
CA GLY A 516 -41.63 25.65 55.17
C GLY A 516 -40.37 25.28 54.39
N THR A 517 -39.85 24.08 54.63
CA THR A 517 -38.54 23.63 54.12
C THR A 517 -38.66 22.27 53.45
N ILE A 518 -38.20 22.18 52.20
CA ILE A 518 -38.18 20.95 51.40
C ILE A 518 -36.79 20.31 51.47
N ASN A 519 -36.73 19.05 51.92
CA ASN A 519 -35.54 18.21 51.86
C ASN A 519 -35.53 17.43 50.53
N GLU A 520 -34.74 16.36 50.38
CA GLU A 520 -34.60 15.50 49.18
C GLU A 520 -35.89 14.79 48.68
N LYS A 521 -37.07 15.14 49.21
CA LYS A 521 -38.36 14.53 48.92
C LYS A 521 -39.31 15.56 48.35
N GLY A 522 -40.25 15.11 47.52
CA GLY A 522 -41.32 15.94 46.98
C GLY A 522 -42.14 16.64 48.06
N TYR A 523 -42.62 17.84 47.72
CA TYR A 523 -43.52 18.65 48.50
C TYR A 523 -44.75 18.92 47.65
N HIS A 524 -45.91 18.48 48.12
CA HIS A 524 -47.16 18.64 47.38
C HIS A 524 -47.80 20.00 47.68
N VAL A 525 -48.15 20.73 46.63
CA VAL A 525 -48.90 21.98 46.69
C VAL A 525 -50.36 21.66 46.39
N TYR A 526 -51.29 22.09 47.25
CA TYR A 526 -52.72 21.82 47.12
C TYR A 526 -53.51 23.13 47.07
N GLU A 527 -54.40 23.28 46.07
CA GLU A 527 -55.49 24.25 46.10
C GLU A 527 -56.83 23.50 46.25
N ARG A 528 -57.74 24.03 47.08
CA ARG A 528 -58.99 23.36 47.46
C ARG A 528 -60.23 23.94 46.79
N SER A 529 -60.06 24.98 46.00
CA SER A 529 -61.14 25.86 45.53
C SER A 529 -61.15 26.05 44.03
N ARG A 530 -60.05 25.71 43.35
CA ARG A 530 -59.76 25.96 41.93
C ARG A 530 -58.78 24.91 41.42
N TRP A 531 -58.74 24.77 40.11
CA TRP A 531 -57.77 23.96 39.38
C TRP A 531 -56.39 24.66 39.44
N LEU A 532 -55.30 23.88 39.54
CA LEU A 532 -53.92 24.38 39.60
C LEU A 532 -53.30 24.47 38.21
N ASP A 533 -53.73 23.61 37.29
CA ASP A 533 -53.66 23.83 35.86
C ASP A 533 -55.07 23.71 35.25
N ASN A 534 -55.36 24.53 34.25
CA ASN A 534 -56.40 24.22 33.29
C ASN A 534 -55.75 24.07 31.93
N GLU A 535 -56.38 23.33 31.02
CA GLU A 535 -55.99 23.27 29.61
C GLU A 535 -55.77 24.72 29.12
N ASP A 536 -54.61 24.99 28.51
CA ASP A 536 -54.04 26.32 28.14
C ASP A 536 -53.21 27.11 29.21
N GLU A 537 -53.00 26.61 30.44
CA GLU A 537 -52.14 27.29 31.45
C GLU A 537 -50.74 26.66 31.66
N SER A 538 -49.71 27.51 31.79
CA SER A 538 -48.40 27.14 32.36
C SER A 538 -48.38 27.42 33.86
N LEU A 539 -47.92 26.45 34.65
CA LEU A 539 -47.48 26.67 36.03
C LEU A 539 -46.10 27.31 36.04
N ILE A 540 -45.92 28.36 36.84
CA ILE A 540 -44.63 29.03 37.07
C ILE A 540 -44.29 28.98 38.56
N LEU A 541 -43.13 28.42 38.89
CA LEU A 541 -42.55 28.48 40.22
C LEU A 541 -41.61 29.68 40.33
N ARG A 542 -41.80 30.53 41.34
CA ARG A 542 -40.95 31.69 41.64
C ARG A 542 -40.44 31.65 43.07
N ASN A 543 -39.22 32.13 43.30
CA ASN A 543 -38.69 32.28 44.65
C ASN A 543 -39.24 33.52 45.38
N ALA A 544 -38.90 33.67 46.66
CA ALA A 544 -39.33 34.79 47.50
C ALA A 544 -38.88 36.20 47.04
N TYR A 545 -38.08 36.30 45.99
CA TYR A 545 -37.68 37.56 45.34
C TYR A 545 -38.41 37.81 44.01
N GLY A 546 -39.32 36.93 43.60
CA GLY A 546 -40.08 37.00 42.34
C GLY A 546 -39.37 36.39 41.12
N ASN A 547 -38.13 35.91 41.28
CA ASN A 547 -37.37 35.28 40.20
C ASN A 547 -37.99 33.93 39.85
N GLU A 548 -38.18 33.67 38.55
CA GLU A 548 -38.61 32.39 38.02
C GLU A 548 -37.56 31.31 38.29
N ILE A 549 -38.01 30.14 38.76
CA ILE A 549 -37.15 28.99 39.10
C ILE A 549 -37.47 27.81 38.19
N ASP A 550 -38.74 27.60 37.84
CA ASP A 550 -39.17 26.57 36.89
C ASP A 550 -40.53 26.90 36.26
N ARG A 551 -40.86 26.28 35.12
CA ARG A 551 -42.10 26.50 34.35
C ARG A 551 -42.52 25.23 33.58
N THR A 552 -43.81 24.88 33.63
CA THR A 552 -44.38 23.83 32.76
C THR A 552 -44.67 24.35 31.35
N PRO A 553 -44.54 23.53 30.29
CA PRO A 553 -45.03 23.89 28.95
C PRO A 553 -46.54 24.15 28.97
N ILE A 554 -47.03 25.00 28.06
CA ILE A 554 -48.47 25.09 27.79
C ILE A 554 -48.86 23.83 27.01
N LEU A 555 -49.83 23.08 27.55
CA LEU A 555 -50.51 22.01 26.85
C LEU A 555 -51.90 22.52 26.46
N SER A 556 -52.17 22.54 25.15
CA SER A 556 -53.50 22.77 24.60
C SER A 556 -53.96 21.46 23.95
N ASP A 557 -54.84 20.72 24.60
CA ASP A 557 -55.72 19.82 23.86
C ASP A 557 -56.82 20.65 23.15
N LEU A 558 -57.42 20.12 22.08
CA LEU A 558 -58.43 20.83 21.29
C LEU A 558 -59.86 20.30 21.52
N ASP A 559 -60.06 19.48 22.56
CA ASP A 559 -61.30 18.75 22.83
C ASP A 559 -61.63 18.82 24.33
N ASN A 560 -62.23 19.94 24.78
CA ASN A 560 -63.07 19.90 25.98
C ASN A 560 -64.38 19.17 25.65
N ASP A 561 -64.30 17.84 25.48
CA ASP A 561 -65.40 16.97 25.83
C ASP A 561 -65.13 16.13 27.07
N ASN A 562 -66.08 16.28 27.99
CA ASN A 562 -66.26 15.50 29.20
C ASN A 562 -66.59 14.04 28.84
N PHE A 563 -65.62 13.29 28.32
CA PHE A 563 -65.70 11.84 28.15
C PHE A 563 -65.60 11.14 29.50
N SER A 564 -66.70 11.22 30.24
CA SER A 564 -67.08 10.16 31.18
C SER A 564 -66.84 8.79 30.54
N TRP A 565 -66.14 7.90 31.26
CA TRP A 565 -65.83 6.53 30.83
C TRP A 565 -67.11 5.74 30.48
N GLN A 566 -67.55 5.81 29.22
CA GLN A 566 -68.78 5.13 28.79
C GLN A 566 -68.50 3.79 28.11
N ARG A 567 -68.79 2.76 28.90
CA ARG A 567 -69.02 1.37 28.54
C ARG A 567 -69.83 1.21 27.23
N TYR A 568 -69.36 0.38 26.30
CA TYR A 568 -70.14 0.00 25.12
C TYR A 568 -71.52 -0.58 25.52
N LEU A 569 -72.56 -0.17 24.79
CA LEU A 569 -73.82 -0.90 24.81
C LEU A 569 -73.58 -2.32 24.29
N ASN A 570 -74.02 -3.30 25.08
CA ASN A 570 -74.19 -4.74 24.81
C ASN A 570 -73.10 -5.69 25.34
N GLY A 571 -73.18 -5.97 26.65
CA GLY A 571 -73.14 -7.36 27.12
C GLY A 571 -71.87 -7.88 27.81
N ILE A 572 -71.96 -7.96 29.15
CA ILE A 572 -71.10 -8.72 30.08
C ILE A 572 -69.73 -8.09 30.38
N ASP A 573 -69.39 -8.15 31.66
CA ASP A 573 -68.23 -7.56 32.32
C ASP A 573 -67.40 -8.70 32.94
N THR A 574 -66.08 -8.67 32.78
CA THR A 574 -65.16 -9.73 33.25
C THR A 574 -63.93 -9.20 33.99
N ASN A 575 -63.84 -7.91 34.35
CA ASN A 575 -62.79 -7.33 35.20
C ASN A 575 -61.33 -7.75 34.86
N LEU A 576 -60.88 -7.51 33.63
CA LEU A 576 -59.46 -7.66 33.23
C LEU A 576 -58.96 -6.40 32.51
N SER A 577 -57.76 -5.94 32.88
CA SER A 577 -57.27 -4.56 32.65
C SER A 577 -56.53 -4.34 31.32
N SER A 578 -57.04 -4.82 30.18
CA SER A 578 -56.21 -5.00 28.98
C SER A 578 -56.71 -4.44 27.64
N ASP A 579 -57.74 -3.59 27.59
CA ASP A 579 -58.46 -3.27 26.33
C ASP A 579 -58.62 -1.77 25.95
N TRP A 580 -57.71 -0.89 26.36
CA TRP A 580 -57.73 0.54 25.98
C TRP A 580 -56.57 0.90 25.03
N LYS A 581 -56.87 1.43 23.83
CA LYS A 581 -55.89 1.97 22.87
C LYS A 581 -56.40 3.21 22.13
N PHE A 582 -55.50 4.17 21.93
CA PHE A 582 -55.75 5.52 21.41
C PHE A 582 -55.71 5.60 19.87
N ARG A 583 -56.51 6.48 19.24
CA ARG A 583 -56.36 6.95 17.84
C ARG A 583 -56.96 8.35 17.64
N PHE A 584 -56.22 9.25 16.98
CA PHE A 584 -56.69 10.56 16.52
C PHE A 584 -57.50 10.49 15.20
N SER A 585 -58.42 11.43 14.99
CA SER A 585 -59.16 11.60 13.73
C SER A 585 -59.66 13.04 13.52
N THR A 586 -58.99 13.81 12.67
CA THR A 586 -59.39 15.18 12.31
C THR A 586 -60.58 15.25 11.33
N LYS A 587 -61.67 15.96 11.67
CA LYS A 587 -62.64 16.51 10.69
C LYS A 587 -63.60 17.55 11.32
N GLY A 588 -63.35 18.84 11.05
CA GLY A 588 -64.04 19.97 11.71
C GLY A 588 -65.45 20.32 11.24
N TYR A 589 -65.96 21.49 11.66
CA TYR A 589 -66.79 22.43 10.85
C TYR A 589 -67.09 23.76 11.59
N SER A 590 -66.78 24.88 10.94
CA SER A 590 -67.45 26.22 10.92
C SER A 590 -68.19 26.82 12.14
N ASN A 591 -67.71 28.02 12.50
CA ASN A 591 -68.42 29.26 12.89
C ASN A 591 -69.19 29.31 14.24
N GLY A 592 -68.57 30.00 15.21
CA GLY A 592 -69.17 30.32 16.51
C GLY A 592 -68.49 31.41 17.36
N GLY A 593 -67.38 32.04 16.91
CA GLY A 593 -66.84 33.28 17.49
C GLY A 593 -66.24 33.21 18.90
N MET A 594 -65.09 32.55 19.05
CA MET A 594 -64.01 33.19 19.84
C MET A 594 -63.34 34.22 18.92
N HIS A 595 -62.84 35.31 19.51
CA HIS A 595 -62.06 36.34 18.81
C HIS A 595 -60.64 36.30 19.38
N TYR A 596 -59.74 35.66 18.64
CA TYR A 596 -58.32 35.55 18.93
C TYR A 596 -57.60 36.84 18.53
N LEU A 597 -56.43 37.09 19.12
CA LEU A 597 -55.54 38.11 18.59
C LEU A 597 -54.83 37.56 17.34
N PRO A 598 -54.58 38.38 16.30
CA PRO A 598 -53.79 37.96 15.16
C PRO A 598 -52.38 37.59 15.64
N ILE A 599 -51.79 36.54 15.09
CA ILE A 599 -50.46 36.09 15.50
C ILE A 599 -49.44 36.73 14.57
N ALA A 600 -48.71 37.72 15.07
CA ALA A 600 -47.63 38.38 14.34
C ALA A 600 -46.43 37.43 14.17
N ASN A 601 -46.02 37.16 12.93
CA ASN A 601 -44.80 36.39 12.63
C ASN A 601 -44.21 36.82 11.29
N PHE A 602 -42.90 36.70 11.13
CA PHE A 602 -42.23 36.96 9.85
C PHE A 602 -40.93 36.18 9.69
N SER A 603 -40.45 36.14 8.44
CA SER A 603 -39.10 35.73 8.09
C SER A 603 -38.45 36.78 7.18
N TRP A 604 -37.16 36.65 6.93
CA TRP A 604 -36.44 37.46 5.96
C TRP A 604 -35.49 36.61 5.11
N THR A 605 -35.18 37.10 3.92
CA THR A 605 -34.18 36.51 3.03
C THR A 605 -33.28 37.60 2.43
N PRO A 606 -31.95 37.38 2.34
CA PRO A 606 -31.19 36.20 2.78
C PRO A 606 -31.05 36.12 4.32
N SER A 607 -30.77 34.93 4.86
CA SER A 607 -30.64 34.70 6.31
C SER A 607 -29.46 35.43 6.95
N ASN A 608 -28.36 35.58 6.21
CA ASN A 608 -27.19 36.39 6.57
C ASN A 608 -27.14 37.63 5.65
N PRO A 609 -27.88 38.70 5.97
CA PRO A 609 -27.92 39.91 5.15
C PRO A 609 -26.67 40.79 5.32
N THR A 610 -26.46 41.65 4.34
CA THR A 610 -25.35 42.61 4.31
C THR A 610 -25.83 43.99 3.87
N VAL A 611 -25.05 45.04 4.16
CA VAL A 611 -25.31 46.42 3.68
C VAL A 611 -25.40 46.55 2.15
N LEU A 612 -24.84 45.60 1.40
CA LEU A 612 -24.88 45.59 -0.08
C LEU A 612 -26.14 44.93 -0.66
N GLY A 613 -26.92 44.22 0.16
CA GLY A 613 -28.07 43.42 -0.28
C GLY A 613 -29.41 44.03 0.09
N THR A 614 -30.39 43.92 -0.81
CA THR A 614 -31.80 44.13 -0.46
C THR A 614 -32.34 42.90 0.27
N ILE A 615 -33.00 43.13 1.40
CA ILE A 615 -33.57 42.12 2.28
C ILE A 615 -35.06 42.06 2.02
N GLN A 616 -35.57 40.89 1.63
CA GLN A 616 -36.99 40.66 1.47
C GLN A 616 -37.56 40.17 2.79
N PHE A 617 -38.46 40.94 3.40
CA PHE A 617 -39.25 40.49 4.54
C PHE A 617 -40.51 39.80 4.02
N ASN A 618 -40.84 38.66 4.63
CA ASN A 618 -42.01 37.86 4.28
C ASN A 618 -42.88 37.71 5.53
N ASP A 619 -44.11 38.20 5.43
CA ASP A 619 -45.13 38.00 6.45
C ASP A 619 -45.47 36.52 6.57
N LEU A 620 -45.46 36.05 7.82
CA LEU A 620 -45.92 34.72 8.22
C LEU A 620 -47.04 34.84 9.27
N SER A 621 -47.56 36.05 9.46
CA SER A 621 -48.65 36.30 10.39
C SER A 621 -49.93 35.68 9.87
N TYR A 622 -50.77 35.22 10.79
CA TYR A 622 -52.10 34.74 10.46
C TYR A 622 -53.07 35.14 11.55
N ASP A 623 -54.32 35.27 11.16
CA ASP A 623 -55.43 35.43 12.09
C ASP A 623 -55.98 34.03 12.42
N PRO A 624 -56.06 33.62 13.70
CA PRO A 624 -56.67 32.34 14.06
C PRO A 624 -58.20 32.34 13.95
N ASP A 625 -58.85 33.51 13.82
CA ASP A 625 -60.31 33.59 13.77
C ASP A 625 -60.88 33.03 12.46
N PRO A 626 -61.97 32.22 12.48
CA PRO A 626 -62.55 31.62 11.28
C PRO A 626 -63.05 32.62 10.22
N ASP A 627 -63.37 33.84 10.62
CA ASP A 627 -63.68 35.02 9.80
C ASP A 627 -62.65 36.15 9.92
N GLY A 628 -61.55 35.90 10.63
CA GLY A 628 -60.42 36.80 10.81
C GLY A 628 -59.56 36.95 9.56
N SER A 629 -59.06 38.15 9.37
CA SER A 629 -58.19 38.53 8.26
C SER A 629 -57.36 39.74 8.65
N ILE A 630 -56.04 39.64 8.46
CA ILE A 630 -55.15 40.77 8.69
C ILE A 630 -55.41 41.82 7.61
N VAL A 631 -55.73 43.05 8.05
CA VAL A 631 -56.03 44.21 7.18
C VAL A 631 -54.98 45.30 7.26
N ASN A 632 -54.01 45.20 8.18
CA ASN A 632 -52.90 46.13 8.27
C ASN A 632 -51.61 45.45 8.74
N TRP A 633 -50.51 45.86 8.13
CA TRP A 633 -49.14 45.55 8.54
C TRP A 633 -48.43 46.87 8.79
N THR A 634 -47.65 46.96 9.85
CA THR A 634 -46.75 48.07 10.13
C THR A 634 -45.40 47.51 10.56
N TRP A 635 -44.43 47.63 9.66
CA TRP A 635 -43.04 47.26 9.88
C TRP A 635 -42.27 48.47 10.40
N ASN A 636 -41.38 48.23 11.35
CA ASN A 636 -40.31 49.13 11.75
C ASN A 636 -39.01 48.36 11.68
N PHE A 637 -38.07 48.82 10.87
CA PHE A 637 -36.81 48.10 10.61
C PHE A 637 -35.73 48.37 11.67
N GLY A 638 -35.98 49.27 12.62
CA GLY A 638 -35.07 49.57 13.74
C GLY A 638 -33.96 50.57 13.41
N ASP A 639 -33.81 50.98 12.16
CA ASP A 639 -32.93 52.07 11.69
C ASP A 639 -33.64 53.43 11.57
N GLY A 640 -34.96 53.45 11.69
CA GLY A 640 -35.82 54.62 11.57
C GLY A 640 -36.82 54.55 10.42
N ASP A 641 -36.62 53.63 9.47
CA ASP A 641 -37.55 53.42 8.36
C ASP A 641 -38.69 52.47 8.74
N ILE A 642 -39.84 52.68 8.08
CA ILE A 642 -41.09 51.93 8.30
C ILE A 642 -41.74 51.54 6.97
N SER A 643 -42.51 50.46 6.96
CA SER A 643 -43.33 50.07 5.81
C SER A 643 -44.73 49.59 6.22
N TYR A 644 -45.69 49.72 5.30
CA TYR A 644 -47.07 49.24 5.46
C TYR A 644 -47.43 48.13 4.45
N GLU A 645 -46.45 47.66 3.67
CA GLU A 645 -46.65 46.53 2.75
C GLU A 645 -46.68 45.21 3.51
N THR A 646 -47.41 44.21 3.00
CA THR A 646 -47.43 42.87 3.59
C THR A 646 -46.04 42.21 3.54
N ASN A 647 -45.32 42.34 2.43
CA ASN A 647 -44.01 41.72 2.23
C ASN A 647 -43.01 42.77 1.69
N PRO A 648 -42.48 43.67 2.55
CA PRO A 648 -41.63 44.76 2.11
C PRO A 648 -40.20 44.30 1.81
N SER A 649 -39.55 45.01 0.90
CA SER A 649 -38.10 44.96 0.72
C SER A 649 -37.43 46.13 1.43
N HIS A 650 -36.33 45.90 2.16
CA HIS A 650 -35.56 46.95 2.85
C HIS A 650 -34.04 46.81 2.61
N GLN A 651 -33.28 47.89 2.81
CA GLN A 651 -31.81 47.86 2.77
C GLN A 651 -31.24 48.82 3.82
N TYR A 652 -30.37 48.30 4.68
CA TYR A 652 -29.69 49.07 5.72
C TYR A 652 -28.44 49.75 5.16
N ALA A 653 -28.17 50.97 5.64
CA ALA A 653 -27.02 51.77 5.19
C ALA A 653 -25.70 51.36 5.86
N ASP A 654 -25.76 50.96 7.14
CA ASP A 654 -24.61 50.62 7.99
C ASP A 654 -24.72 49.18 8.50
N ASP A 655 -23.59 48.56 8.88
CA ASP A 655 -23.57 47.24 9.51
C ASP A 655 -23.87 47.33 11.01
N GLY A 656 -24.52 46.30 11.57
CA GLY A 656 -24.99 46.30 12.94
C GLY A 656 -26.19 45.37 13.19
N ILE A 657 -26.63 45.32 14.45
CA ILE A 657 -27.80 44.56 14.88
C ILE A 657 -29.00 45.52 14.99
N TYR A 658 -30.09 45.18 14.30
CA TYR A 658 -31.32 45.98 14.29
C TYR A 658 -32.51 45.15 14.82
N ASP A 659 -33.38 45.80 15.62
CA ASP A 659 -34.60 45.20 16.16
C ASP A 659 -35.77 45.43 15.17
N VAL A 660 -36.03 44.45 14.29
CA VAL A 660 -37.14 44.54 13.33
C VAL A 660 -38.45 44.16 14.00
N THR A 661 -39.41 45.08 14.02
CA THR A 661 -40.75 44.87 14.58
C THR A 661 -41.81 44.84 13.49
N LEU A 662 -42.58 43.76 13.44
CA LEU A 662 -43.83 43.70 12.68
C LEU A 662 -45.00 43.84 13.65
N THR A 663 -45.87 44.82 13.42
CA THR A 663 -47.19 44.92 14.03
C THR A 663 -48.27 44.60 13.00
N VAL A 664 -49.19 43.69 13.30
CA VAL A 664 -50.34 43.37 12.46
C VAL A 664 -51.65 43.75 13.14
N LYS A 665 -52.69 43.99 12.33
CA LYS A 665 -54.05 44.30 12.77
C LYS A 665 -55.09 43.55 11.94
N ASP A 666 -56.08 42.96 12.60
CA ASP A 666 -57.22 42.28 11.96
C ASP A 666 -58.38 43.21 11.57
N ASN A 667 -59.39 42.66 10.89
CA ASN A 667 -60.60 43.37 10.47
C ASN A 667 -61.50 43.86 11.60
N ASP A 668 -61.43 43.25 12.79
CA ASP A 668 -62.30 43.56 13.92
C ASP A 668 -61.68 44.60 14.86
N GLY A 669 -60.37 44.80 14.74
CA GLY A 669 -59.62 45.92 15.25
C GLY A 669 -58.48 45.55 16.20
N ALA A 670 -58.26 44.28 16.51
CA ALA A 670 -57.23 43.86 17.45
C ALA A 670 -55.84 43.81 16.79
N THR A 671 -54.80 43.88 17.62
CA THR A 671 -53.42 44.11 17.17
C THR A 671 -52.43 43.23 17.91
N SER A 672 -51.39 42.80 17.21
CA SER A 672 -50.31 42.00 17.77
C SER A 672 -48.97 42.41 17.15
N SER A 673 -47.87 42.19 17.87
CA SER A 673 -46.55 42.60 17.43
C SER A 673 -45.48 41.59 17.82
N ILE A 674 -44.53 41.36 16.91
CA ILE A 674 -43.34 40.54 17.14
C ILE A 674 -42.08 41.32 16.75
N THR A 675 -41.02 41.18 17.54
CA THR A 675 -39.71 41.76 17.26
C THR A 675 -38.69 40.64 17.09
N LYS A 676 -37.84 40.73 16.06
CA LYS A 676 -36.72 39.81 15.83
C LYS A 676 -35.47 40.60 15.50
N GLN A 677 -34.33 40.16 16.03
CA GLN A 677 -33.04 40.76 15.72
C GLN A 677 -32.53 40.27 14.37
N ILE A 678 -32.12 41.22 13.54
CA ILE A 678 -31.41 40.98 12.28
C ILE A 678 -30.00 41.54 12.41
N ASN A 679 -28.99 40.72 12.11
CA ASN A 679 -27.60 41.14 12.10
C ASN A 679 -27.20 41.46 10.65
N ILE A 680 -26.97 42.73 10.35
CA ILE A 680 -26.50 43.20 9.06
C ILE A 680 -24.98 43.23 9.10
N SER A 681 -24.35 42.42 8.28
CA SER A 681 -22.90 42.38 8.18
C SER A 681 -22.38 43.37 7.12
N LYS A 682 -21.13 43.82 7.27
CA LYS A 682 -20.41 44.46 6.18
C LYS A 682 -20.30 43.46 5.03
N GLY A 683 -20.74 43.84 3.82
CA GLY A 683 -20.72 42.95 2.66
C GLY A 683 -19.31 42.75 2.13
N ASN A 684 -19.00 41.54 1.68
CA ASN A 684 -17.76 41.22 0.97
C ASN A 684 -17.82 41.68 -0.50
N SER A 685 -16.80 42.42 -0.96
CA SER A 685 -16.59 42.74 -2.38
C SER A 685 -15.64 41.73 -3.01
N PRO A 686 -15.97 41.13 -4.18
CA PRO A 686 -15.07 40.16 -4.80
C PRO A 686 -13.72 40.81 -5.20
N PRO A 687 -12.64 40.02 -5.30
CA PRO A 687 -11.30 40.53 -5.60
C PRO A 687 -11.26 41.33 -6.90
N ASN A 688 -10.29 42.23 -7.04
CA ASN A 688 -10.02 42.83 -8.34
C ASN A 688 -9.58 41.76 -9.35
N LYS A 689 -9.79 41.99 -10.65
CA LYS A 689 -9.37 41.02 -11.67
C LYS A 689 -7.84 40.88 -11.67
N PRO A 690 -7.27 39.65 -11.59
CA PRO A 690 -5.85 39.45 -11.76
C PRO A 690 -5.38 40.04 -13.09
N SER A 691 -4.30 40.82 -13.01
CA SER A 691 -3.85 41.74 -14.05
C SER A 691 -2.33 41.71 -14.19
N GLN A 692 -1.79 42.51 -15.12
CA GLN A 692 -0.35 42.64 -15.38
C GLN A 692 0.38 41.28 -15.51
N PRO A 693 -0.05 40.40 -16.43
CA PRO A 693 0.60 39.10 -16.61
C PRO A 693 2.07 39.27 -17.00
N PHE A 694 2.93 38.50 -16.34
CA PHE A 694 4.25 38.16 -16.84
C PHE A 694 4.31 36.64 -17.04
N PRO A 695 4.77 36.12 -18.19
CA PRO A 695 5.07 36.82 -19.43
C PRO A 695 3.85 37.61 -19.95
N ALA A 696 4.11 38.76 -20.59
CA ALA A 696 3.05 39.61 -21.11
C ALA A 696 2.17 38.87 -22.12
N ASN A 697 0.87 39.17 -22.13
CA ASN A 697 -0.07 38.53 -23.06
C ASN A 697 0.38 38.71 -24.52
N SER A 698 0.26 37.64 -25.30
CA SER A 698 0.72 37.52 -26.69
C SER A 698 2.23 37.72 -26.90
N SER A 699 3.05 37.64 -25.85
CA SER A 699 4.51 37.69 -25.99
C SER A 699 5.07 36.46 -26.72
N ILE A 700 6.18 36.65 -27.43
CA ILE A 700 6.93 35.62 -28.15
C ILE A 700 8.38 35.59 -27.68
N ASN A 701 9.10 34.51 -27.98
CA ASN A 701 10.48 34.28 -27.52
C ASN A 701 10.64 34.28 -25.99
N VAL A 702 9.60 33.83 -25.28
CA VAL A 702 9.65 33.68 -23.81
C VAL A 702 10.64 32.59 -23.43
N SER A 703 11.48 32.85 -22.43
CA SER A 703 12.44 31.87 -21.90
C SER A 703 11.70 30.67 -21.31
N VAL A 704 12.19 29.45 -21.56
CA VAL A 704 11.63 28.23 -20.94
C VAL A 704 11.83 28.16 -19.42
N ASN A 705 12.61 29.09 -18.84
CA ASN A 705 12.76 29.25 -17.39
C ASN A 705 11.91 30.41 -16.83
N SER A 706 10.86 30.85 -17.53
CA SER A 706 10.02 31.98 -17.10
C SER A 706 8.99 31.54 -16.07
N ILE A 707 9.04 32.15 -14.90
CA ILE A 707 8.00 32.07 -13.87
C ILE A 707 6.83 32.95 -14.30
N LEU A 708 5.60 32.45 -14.21
CA LEU A 708 4.39 33.25 -14.42
C LEU A 708 4.13 34.11 -13.18
N SER A 709 3.68 35.35 -13.36
CA SER A 709 3.23 36.19 -12.24
C SER A 709 2.15 37.20 -12.67
N TRP A 710 1.38 37.66 -11.69
CA TRP A 710 0.25 38.58 -11.86
C TRP A 710 0.19 39.58 -10.70
N VAL A 711 -0.67 40.59 -10.84
CA VAL A 711 -1.03 41.52 -9.77
C VAL A 711 -2.52 41.42 -9.51
N CYS A 712 -2.88 41.23 -8.25
CA CYS A 712 -4.25 41.20 -7.76
C CYS A 712 -4.27 41.81 -6.34
N ASN A 713 -5.42 42.36 -5.96
CA ASN A 713 -5.66 42.92 -4.63
C ASN A 713 -7.16 42.90 -4.36
N ASP A 714 -7.52 42.84 -3.09
CA ASP A 714 -8.92 42.91 -2.69
C ASP A 714 -9.39 44.37 -2.47
N PRO A 715 -10.67 44.73 -2.70
CA PRO A 715 -11.23 46.03 -2.34
C PRO A 715 -11.44 46.25 -0.83
N ASP A 716 -11.81 45.20 -0.09
CA ASP A 716 -12.06 45.22 1.35
C ASP A 716 -10.79 44.96 2.18
N GLY A 717 -9.78 44.35 1.55
CA GLY A 717 -8.43 44.17 2.09
C GLY A 717 -8.10 42.74 2.51
N ASP A 718 -8.97 41.81 2.14
CA ASP A 718 -8.95 40.40 2.50
C ASP A 718 -7.75 39.65 1.90
N ASP A 719 -7.33 38.57 2.57
CA ASP A 719 -6.27 37.69 2.07
C ASP A 719 -6.76 36.91 0.83
N LEU A 720 -5.94 36.89 -0.22
CA LEU A 720 -6.28 36.29 -1.50
C LEU A 720 -5.58 34.96 -1.77
N THR A 721 -6.33 34.01 -2.31
CA THR A 721 -5.82 32.77 -2.90
C THR A 721 -6.07 32.73 -4.41
N TYR A 722 -5.31 31.90 -5.13
CA TYR A 722 -5.35 31.84 -6.59
C TYR A 722 -5.46 30.40 -7.12
N ASP A 723 -6.36 30.17 -8.08
CA ASP A 723 -6.30 29.02 -8.98
C ASP A 723 -5.50 29.39 -10.23
N VAL A 724 -4.50 28.57 -10.57
CA VAL A 724 -3.73 28.71 -11.81
C VAL A 724 -4.27 27.74 -12.84
N TYR A 725 -4.76 28.27 -13.96
CA TYR A 725 -5.06 27.49 -15.14
C TYR A 725 -3.95 27.71 -16.16
N PHE A 726 -3.29 26.65 -16.60
CA PHE A 726 -2.13 26.69 -17.50
C PHE A 726 -2.09 25.45 -18.41
N GLY A 727 -1.71 25.62 -19.67
CA GLY A 727 -1.53 24.49 -20.58
C GLY A 727 -1.34 24.89 -22.03
N THR A 728 -1.23 23.91 -22.91
CA THR A 728 -1.15 24.14 -24.38
C THR A 728 -2.54 24.14 -25.05
N SER A 729 -3.59 23.78 -24.31
CA SER A 729 -4.99 23.87 -24.75
C SER A 729 -5.60 25.24 -24.46
N SER A 730 -6.59 25.64 -25.27
CA SER A 730 -7.43 26.82 -25.03
C SER A 730 -8.90 26.39 -25.00
N PRO A 731 -9.59 26.42 -23.84
CA PRO A 731 -9.09 26.86 -22.54
C PRO A 731 -8.05 25.91 -21.91
N PRO A 732 -7.16 26.42 -21.04
CA PRO A 732 -6.22 25.62 -20.28
C PRO A 732 -6.90 24.93 -19.08
N THR A 733 -6.34 23.79 -18.66
CA THR A 733 -6.73 23.06 -17.44
C THR A 733 -6.21 23.75 -16.18
N LYS A 734 -6.86 23.53 -15.03
CA LYS A 734 -6.31 23.91 -13.73
C LYS A 734 -5.05 23.07 -13.46
N VAL A 735 -3.97 23.70 -13.01
CA VAL A 735 -2.69 23.04 -12.70
C VAL A 735 -2.25 23.22 -11.25
N GLU A 736 -2.81 24.21 -10.56
CA GLU A 736 -2.51 24.57 -9.17
C GLU A 736 -3.74 25.26 -8.59
N ASP A 737 -3.97 25.13 -7.29
CA ASP A 737 -5.06 25.81 -6.58
C ASP A 737 -4.70 26.27 -5.18
N ASN A 738 -5.50 27.22 -4.69
CA ASN A 738 -5.42 27.78 -3.34
C ASN A 738 -4.04 28.36 -2.97
N ILE A 739 -3.22 28.78 -3.94
CA ILE A 739 -1.91 29.38 -3.65
C ILE A 739 -2.06 30.84 -3.23
N THR A 740 -1.28 31.27 -2.24
CA THR A 740 -1.24 32.67 -1.79
C THR A 740 -0.19 33.51 -2.54
N SER A 741 0.73 32.87 -3.28
CA SER A 741 1.75 33.55 -4.07
C SER A 741 1.18 34.04 -5.41
N THR A 742 1.45 35.29 -5.76
CA THR A 742 1.12 35.89 -7.06
C THR A 742 2.05 35.43 -8.21
N ASN A 743 2.61 34.22 -8.10
CA ASN A 743 3.48 33.63 -9.09
C ASN A 743 3.37 32.09 -9.12
N TYR A 744 3.72 31.50 -10.26
CA TYR A 744 3.69 30.06 -10.53
C TYR A 744 4.85 29.67 -11.45
N ASN A 745 5.51 28.53 -11.19
CA ASN A 745 6.70 28.11 -11.94
C ASN A 745 6.40 26.91 -12.88
N PRO A 746 6.01 27.15 -14.14
CA PRO A 746 5.64 26.09 -15.09
C PRO A 746 6.84 25.35 -15.67
N SER A 747 6.65 24.08 -16.02
CA SER A 747 7.59 23.35 -16.89
C SER A 747 7.32 23.68 -18.36
N LEU A 748 8.13 24.55 -18.95
CA LEU A 748 7.97 25.03 -20.31
C LEU A 748 8.77 24.23 -21.34
N GLN A 749 8.14 23.93 -22.48
CA GLN A 749 8.79 23.39 -23.67
C GLN A 749 9.15 24.52 -24.65
N TYR A 750 10.18 24.34 -25.46
CA TYR A 750 10.54 25.24 -26.55
C TYR A 750 9.47 25.26 -27.67
N SER A 751 9.46 26.31 -28.50
CA SER A 751 8.60 26.45 -29.69
C SER A 751 7.10 26.23 -29.42
N THR A 752 6.64 26.45 -28.19
CA THR A 752 5.31 26.04 -27.72
C THR A 752 4.48 27.25 -27.31
N ILE A 753 3.20 27.25 -27.72
CA ILE A 753 2.21 28.24 -27.28
C ILE A 753 1.54 27.72 -26.01
N TYR A 754 1.59 28.53 -24.95
CA TYR A 754 0.90 28.27 -23.69
C TYR A 754 -0.22 29.28 -23.48
N TYR A 755 -1.36 28.80 -23.00
CA TYR A 755 -2.52 29.58 -22.57
C TYR A 755 -2.63 29.49 -21.06
N TRP A 756 -3.01 30.60 -20.43
CA TRP A 756 -3.14 30.67 -18.98
C TRP A 756 -4.11 31.74 -18.51
N ARG A 757 -4.69 31.53 -17.33
CA ARG A 757 -5.56 32.49 -16.64
C ARG A 757 -5.52 32.21 -15.15
N ILE A 758 -5.84 33.23 -14.35
CA ILE A 758 -5.88 33.15 -12.90
C ILE A 758 -7.31 33.44 -12.43
N VAL A 759 -7.80 32.63 -11.49
CA VAL A 759 -8.99 32.95 -10.69
C VAL A 759 -8.51 33.33 -9.30
N ALA A 760 -8.77 34.56 -8.87
CA ALA A 760 -8.54 34.98 -7.49
C ALA A 760 -9.79 34.76 -6.66
N TRP A 761 -9.61 34.27 -5.44
CA TRP A 761 -10.63 34.07 -4.43
C TRP A 761 -10.26 34.82 -3.16
N ASP A 762 -11.23 35.45 -2.51
CA ASP A 762 -11.08 35.96 -1.13
C ASP A 762 -11.36 34.85 -0.09
N GLU A 763 -11.08 35.13 1.19
CA GLU A 763 -11.34 34.21 2.30
C GLU A 763 -12.84 33.98 2.59
N HIS A 764 -13.72 34.78 1.99
CA HIS A 764 -15.17 34.70 2.09
C HIS A 764 -15.82 33.95 0.89
N GLY A 765 -15.00 33.44 -0.04
CA GLY A 765 -15.40 32.62 -1.18
C GLY A 765 -15.94 33.38 -2.40
N ALA A 766 -15.92 34.71 -2.42
CA ALA A 766 -16.17 35.44 -3.66
C ALA A 766 -14.89 35.50 -4.51
N LYS A 767 -15.05 35.77 -5.81
CA LYS A 767 -13.98 35.52 -6.79
C LYS A 767 -14.05 36.39 -8.02
N ASN A 768 -12.90 36.53 -8.67
CA ASN A 768 -12.79 37.20 -9.95
C ASN A 768 -11.70 36.55 -10.82
N GLU A 769 -11.84 36.63 -12.14
CA GLU A 769 -10.94 35.95 -13.07
C GLU A 769 -10.27 36.90 -14.06
N SER A 770 -9.04 36.56 -14.42
CA SER A 770 -8.27 37.25 -15.45
C SER A 770 -8.86 37.02 -16.84
N MET A 771 -8.40 37.81 -17.80
CA MET A 771 -8.55 37.42 -19.21
C MET A 771 -7.77 36.13 -19.48
N LEU A 772 -8.14 35.41 -20.53
CA LEU A 772 -7.29 34.34 -21.07
C LEU A 772 -6.05 34.96 -21.71
N TRP A 773 -4.89 34.71 -21.11
CA TRP A 773 -3.60 35.13 -21.62
C TRP A 773 -2.91 33.99 -22.37
N HIS A 774 -1.96 34.33 -23.23
CA HIS A 774 -1.11 33.33 -23.88
C HIS A 774 0.29 33.90 -24.15
N PHE A 775 1.27 33.02 -24.35
CA PHE A 775 2.60 33.39 -24.84
C PHE A 775 3.23 32.23 -25.63
N THR A 776 4.24 32.55 -26.43
CA THR A 776 5.04 31.57 -27.19
C THR A 776 6.46 31.53 -26.67
N THR A 777 6.93 30.35 -26.28
CA THR A 777 8.31 30.14 -25.85
C THR A 777 9.30 30.30 -27.01
N MET A 778 10.56 30.59 -26.68
CA MET A 778 11.65 30.65 -27.65
C MET A 778 11.83 29.33 -28.41
N ALA A 779 12.37 29.40 -29.62
CA ALA A 779 12.73 28.22 -30.39
C ALA A 779 13.81 27.39 -29.68
N VAL A 780 13.90 26.09 -30.01
CA VAL A 780 14.98 25.23 -29.51
C VAL A 780 16.33 25.83 -29.98
N PRO A 781 17.32 26.02 -29.10
CA PRO A 781 18.65 26.47 -29.51
C PRO A 781 19.26 25.47 -30.50
N GLN A 782 19.86 25.97 -31.57
CA GLN A 782 20.54 25.14 -32.57
C GLN A 782 22.05 25.27 -32.47
N TYR A 783 22.75 24.17 -32.73
CA TYR A 783 24.19 24.08 -32.67
C TYR A 783 24.78 23.41 -33.91
N THR A 784 25.97 23.84 -34.30
CA THR A 784 26.69 23.38 -35.48
C THR A 784 27.62 22.23 -35.12
N LEU A 785 27.59 21.16 -35.90
CA LEU A 785 28.57 20.06 -35.87
C LEU A 785 29.54 20.20 -37.03
N THR A 786 30.75 20.68 -36.74
CA THR A 786 31.83 20.80 -37.72
C THR A 786 32.61 19.49 -37.80
N ILE A 787 32.64 18.87 -38.98
CA ILE A 787 33.38 17.64 -39.23
C ILE A 787 34.65 17.93 -40.04
N THR A 788 35.78 17.41 -39.58
CA THR A 788 37.06 17.43 -40.30
C THR A 788 37.53 16.00 -40.59
N ILE A 789 38.22 15.81 -41.71
CA ILE A 789 38.84 14.53 -42.12
C ILE A 789 40.35 14.79 -42.25
N ASP A 790 41.17 13.97 -41.60
CA ASP A 790 42.63 14.12 -41.59
C ASP A 790 43.33 12.79 -41.96
N PRO A 791 44.14 12.73 -43.03
CA PRO A 791 44.28 13.76 -44.08
C PRO A 791 43.02 13.84 -44.96
N SER A 792 42.77 15.00 -45.55
CA SER A 792 41.46 15.37 -46.15
C SER A 792 40.96 14.50 -47.33
N ASN A 793 41.81 13.65 -47.90
CA ASN A 793 41.48 12.70 -48.96
C ASN A 793 41.34 11.24 -48.46
N ALA A 794 41.57 10.95 -47.18
CA ALA A 794 41.67 9.59 -46.64
C ALA A 794 40.33 8.89 -46.37
N GLY A 795 39.21 9.61 -46.40
CA GLY A 795 37.91 9.01 -46.11
C GLY A 795 36.72 9.91 -46.44
N SER A 796 35.56 9.52 -45.93
CA SER A 796 34.30 10.26 -45.94
C SER A 796 33.55 10.03 -44.63
N ILE A 797 32.55 10.87 -44.35
CA ILE A 797 31.79 10.85 -43.09
C ILE A 797 30.30 10.87 -43.40
N THR A 798 29.55 9.97 -42.76
CA THR A 798 28.09 9.96 -42.79
C THR A 798 27.54 10.48 -41.46
N LEU A 799 26.56 11.39 -41.52
CA LEU A 799 25.83 11.92 -40.36
C LEU A 799 24.38 11.43 -40.39
N ASN A 800 23.90 10.93 -39.24
CA ASN A 800 22.50 10.56 -39.05
C ASN A 800 21.97 11.13 -37.72
N PRO A 801 21.02 12.09 -37.72
CA PRO A 801 20.43 12.73 -38.91
C PRO A 801 21.45 13.59 -39.69
N SER A 802 21.18 13.82 -40.98
CA SER A 802 21.97 14.76 -41.80
C SER A 802 21.54 16.20 -41.55
N GLY A 803 22.45 17.17 -41.77
CA GLY A 803 22.12 18.60 -41.69
C GLY A 803 23.25 19.51 -41.21
N GLY A 804 24.16 19.01 -40.36
CA GLY A 804 25.30 19.78 -39.83
C GLY A 804 24.93 20.88 -38.80
N VAL A 805 23.66 21.28 -38.73
CA VAL A 805 23.08 22.13 -37.68
C VAL A 805 21.91 21.36 -37.07
N TYR A 806 21.85 21.31 -35.74
CA TYR A 806 20.94 20.45 -35.00
C TYR A 806 20.36 21.13 -33.77
N ASP A 807 19.11 20.81 -33.45
CA ASP A 807 18.44 21.25 -32.22
C ASP A 807 19.15 20.69 -30.97
N LYS A 808 19.21 21.50 -29.91
CA LYS A 808 19.81 21.14 -28.61
C LYS A 808 19.26 19.81 -28.09
N GLY A 809 20.17 18.89 -27.79
CA GLY A 809 19.87 17.53 -27.32
C GLY A 809 19.78 16.48 -28.42
N THR A 810 19.84 16.86 -29.71
CA THR A 810 19.92 15.90 -30.82
C THR A 810 21.15 15.01 -30.65
N VAL A 811 20.94 13.69 -30.70
CA VAL A 811 22.03 12.71 -30.76
C VAL A 811 22.34 12.41 -32.22
N VAL A 812 23.49 12.87 -32.70
CA VAL A 812 23.97 12.64 -34.07
C VAL A 812 24.90 11.43 -34.05
N THR A 813 24.55 10.40 -34.82
CA THR A 813 25.45 9.28 -35.10
C THR A 813 26.38 9.69 -36.24
N ILE A 814 27.69 9.59 -36.00
CA ILE A 814 28.75 9.93 -36.95
C ILE A 814 29.48 8.63 -37.30
N THR A 815 29.56 8.31 -38.60
CA THR A 815 30.31 7.15 -39.09
C THR A 815 31.39 7.57 -40.06
N ALA A 816 32.62 7.14 -39.79
CA ALA A 816 33.78 7.28 -40.66
C ALA A 816 33.90 6.10 -41.63
N HIS A 817 34.16 6.41 -42.90
CA HIS A 817 34.40 5.45 -43.96
C HIS A 817 35.76 5.75 -44.60
N ALA A 818 36.71 4.82 -44.51
CA ALA A 818 38.03 5.01 -45.11
C ALA A 818 37.99 4.82 -46.63
N ASN A 819 38.76 5.63 -47.36
CA ASN A 819 39.00 5.46 -48.78
C ASN A 819 40.08 4.39 -49.01
N SER A 820 40.16 3.88 -50.24
CA SER A 820 41.20 2.90 -50.61
C SER A 820 42.61 3.43 -50.32
N GLY A 821 43.43 2.62 -49.65
CA GLY A 821 44.77 2.99 -49.20
C GLY A 821 44.84 3.60 -47.79
N TYR A 822 43.71 3.71 -47.09
CA TYR A 822 43.64 4.24 -45.73
C TYR A 822 42.78 3.35 -44.82
N GLU A 823 43.05 3.40 -43.51
CA GLU A 823 42.20 2.84 -42.46
C GLU A 823 41.81 3.94 -41.44
N PHE A 824 40.67 3.77 -40.78
CA PHE A 824 40.26 4.68 -39.72
C PHE A 824 41.09 4.45 -38.46
N SER A 825 41.70 5.50 -37.93
CA SER A 825 42.55 5.45 -36.74
C SER A 825 41.76 5.77 -35.47
N HIS A 826 41.26 7.00 -35.34
CA HIS A 826 40.57 7.47 -34.15
C HIS A 826 39.82 8.80 -34.38
N TRP A 827 38.94 9.15 -33.44
CA TRP A 827 38.32 10.47 -33.34
C TRP A 827 39.11 11.40 -32.43
N SER A 828 39.08 12.71 -32.73
CA SER A 828 39.54 13.77 -31.83
C SER A 828 38.64 15.01 -31.89
N GLY A 829 38.84 15.96 -30.97
CA GLY A 829 37.99 17.15 -30.81
C GLY A 829 37.00 16.94 -29.68
N ASP A 830 35.73 17.27 -29.91
CA ASP A 830 34.61 17.03 -28.98
C ASP A 830 34.17 15.55 -28.87
N SER A 831 34.89 14.64 -29.54
CA SER A 831 34.75 13.20 -29.35
C SER A 831 36.11 12.50 -29.44
N SER A 832 36.18 11.27 -28.94
CA SER A 832 37.40 10.47 -28.92
C SER A 832 37.11 8.97 -28.99
N GLY A 833 38.13 8.19 -29.36
CA GLY A 833 38.07 6.73 -29.41
C GLY A 833 38.29 6.15 -30.80
N THR A 834 38.45 4.83 -30.88
CA THR A 834 38.87 4.08 -32.08
C THR A 834 37.71 3.38 -32.80
N ASN A 835 36.47 3.51 -32.33
CA ASN A 835 35.31 2.97 -33.03
C ASN A 835 34.96 3.90 -34.21
N PRO A 836 34.93 3.43 -35.48
CA PRO A 836 34.58 4.25 -36.63
C PRO A 836 33.13 4.75 -36.62
N THR A 837 32.27 4.29 -35.70
CA THR A 837 30.96 4.90 -35.43
C THR A 837 30.88 5.39 -33.98
N ILE A 838 30.52 6.65 -33.81
CA ILE A 838 30.29 7.31 -32.52
C ILE A 838 28.94 8.03 -32.51
N GLN A 839 28.50 8.42 -31.31
CA GLN A 839 27.35 9.29 -31.11
C GLN A 839 27.78 10.54 -30.36
N ILE A 840 27.30 11.70 -30.79
CA ILE A 840 27.52 12.98 -30.10
C ILE A 840 26.17 13.64 -29.80
N THR A 841 26.01 14.14 -28.57
CA THR A 841 24.84 14.93 -28.17
C THR A 841 25.13 16.41 -28.39
N MET A 842 24.27 17.08 -29.15
CA MET A 842 24.45 18.50 -29.49
C MET A 842 23.98 19.39 -28.34
N ASP A 843 24.88 19.73 -27.41
CA ASP A 843 24.61 20.62 -26.26
C ASP A 843 25.23 22.03 -26.37
N SER A 844 26.10 22.19 -27.37
CA SER A 844 26.92 23.35 -27.75
C SER A 844 27.41 23.14 -29.20
N ASP A 845 28.00 24.15 -29.84
CA ASP A 845 28.71 23.94 -31.12
C ASP A 845 29.86 22.94 -30.92
N LYS A 846 29.94 21.93 -31.80
CA LYS A 846 30.89 20.82 -31.71
C LYS A 846 31.83 20.78 -32.91
N SER A 847 33.07 20.38 -32.69
CA SER A 847 34.04 20.04 -33.75
C SER A 847 34.62 18.65 -33.53
N VAL A 848 34.50 17.78 -34.54
CA VAL A 848 34.99 16.40 -34.49
C VAL A 848 35.86 16.13 -35.72
N THR A 849 37.05 15.56 -35.50
CA THR A 849 37.99 15.17 -36.56
C THR A 849 38.10 13.66 -36.62
N ALA A 850 37.90 13.09 -37.80
CA ALA A 850 38.21 11.70 -38.11
C ALA A 850 39.66 11.59 -38.60
N HIS A 851 40.51 10.91 -37.83
CA HIS A 851 41.88 10.59 -38.22
C HIS A 851 41.92 9.26 -38.95
N PHE A 852 42.64 9.25 -40.06
CA PHE A 852 42.93 8.07 -40.86
C PHE A 852 44.44 7.85 -40.98
N SER A 853 44.85 6.62 -41.23
CA SER A 853 46.26 6.26 -41.43
C SER A 853 46.40 5.50 -42.75
N GLU A 854 47.52 5.71 -43.47
CA GLU A 854 47.78 4.99 -44.72
C GLU A 854 47.96 3.49 -44.42
N THR A 855 47.21 2.64 -45.12
CA THR A 855 47.45 1.20 -45.08
C THR A 855 48.72 0.88 -45.87
N PRO A 856 49.72 0.21 -45.30
CA PRO A 856 50.96 -0.09 -46.01
C PRO A 856 50.71 -0.92 -47.28
N GLN A 857 51.44 -0.61 -48.36
CA GLN A 857 51.44 -1.46 -49.55
C GLN A 857 52.15 -2.79 -49.24
N ASN A 858 51.40 -3.88 -49.27
CA ASN A 858 51.87 -5.26 -49.12
C ASN A 858 53.07 -5.54 -50.03
N GLN A 859 54.26 -5.74 -49.45
CA GLN A 859 55.43 -6.19 -50.20
C GLN A 859 55.34 -7.70 -50.51
N PRO A 860 56.04 -8.22 -51.53
CA PRO A 860 56.09 -9.66 -51.75
C PRO A 860 56.88 -10.35 -50.62
N PRO A 861 56.48 -11.54 -50.17
CA PRO A 861 57.14 -12.21 -49.05
C PRO A 861 58.56 -12.65 -49.42
N THR A 862 59.34 -12.96 -48.40
CA THR A 862 60.69 -13.51 -48.50
C THR A 862 60.71 -14.97 -48.06
N VAL A 863 61.68 -15.74 -48.56
CA VAL A 863 61.91 -17.14 -48.17
C VAL A 863 63.40 -17.46 -48.23
N THR A 864 63.86 -18.36 -47.38
CA THR A 864 65.21 -18.93 -47.40
C THR A 864 65.14 -20.43 -47.18
N ILE A 865 66.10 -21.18 -47.71
CA ILE A 865 66.35 -22.58 -47.34
C ILE A 865 67.56 -22.57 -46.40
N THR A 866 67.40 -23.04 -45.17
CA THR A 866 68.46 -23.07 -44.14
C THR A 866 69.10 -24.46 -44.03
N SER A 867 68.38 -25.51 -44.42
CA SER A 867 68.88 -26.88 -44.51
C SER A 867 68.13 -27.64 -45.63
N PRO A 868 68.77 -28.53 -46.41
CA PRO A 868 70.22 -28.73 -46.50
C PRO A 868 70.96 -27.49 -47.04
N LEU A 869 72.27 -27.40 -46.76
CA LEU A 869 73.12 -26.32 -47.28
C LEU A 869 73.47 -26.57 -48.75
N ASN A 870 73.72 -25.50 -49.49
CA ASN A 870 74.09 -25.59 -50.91
C ASN A 870 75.37 -26.44 -51.10
N ASN A 871 75.31 -27.37 -52.05
CA ASN A 871 76.27 -28.42 -52.37
C ASN A 871 76.48 -29.50 -51.29
N SER A 872 75.64 -29.60 -50.25
CA SER A 872 75.76 -30.69 -49.27
C SER A 872 75.41 -32.05 -49.86
N THR A 873 76.14 -33.10 -49.45
CA THR A 873 75.74 -34.49 -49.69
C THR A 873 74.68 -34.92 -48.68
N VAL A 874 73.62 -35.58 -49.15
CA VAL A 874 72.49 -36.03 -48.34
C VAL A 874 72.08 -37.48 -48.68
N SER A 875 71.43 -38.16 -47.74
CA SER A 875 70.98 -39.55 -47.86
C SER A 875 69.80 -39.84 -46.93
N GLY A 876 69.04 -40.90 -47.20
CA GLY A 876 67.94 -41.33 -46.32
C GLY A 876 66.73 -40.37 -46.36
N ILE A 877 66.21 -39.98 -45.19
CA ILE A 877 65.13 -38.99 -45.09
C ILE A 877 65.76 -37.63 -44.73
N VAL A 878 65.62 -36.68 -45.64
CA VAL A 878 66.16 -35.32 -45.53
C VAL A 878 65.04 -34.39 -45.10
N ASN A 879 65.20 -33.73 -43.95
CA ASN A 879 64.30 -32.66 -43.53
C ASN A 879 64.79 -31.33 -44.13
N ILE A 880 64.14 -30.91 -45.22
CA ILE A 880 64.36 -29.61 -45.84
C ILE A 880 63.71 -28.57 -44.94
N GLN A 881 64.44 -27.55 -44.52
CA GLN A 881 63.98 -26.51 -43.59
C GLN A 881 64.34 -25.12 -44.10
N GLY A 882 63.57 -24.13 -43.64
CA GLY A 882 63.83 -22.74 -43.95
C GLY A 882 62.99 -21.79 -43.14
N THR A 883 63.15 -20.51 -43.43
CA THR A 883 62.31 -19.44 -42.90
C THR A 883 61.62 -18.68 -44.02
N ALA A 884 60.48 -18.08 -43.74
CA ALA A 884 59.84 -17.09 -44.59
C ALA A 884 59.29 -15.95 -43.73
N SER A 885 59.31 -14.75 -44.29
CA SER A 885 58.93 -13.52 -43.60
C SER A 885 58.29 -12.54 -44.57
N ASP A 886 57.37 -11.74 -44.07
CA ASP A 886 56.52 -10.84 -44.85
C ASP A 886 56.25 -9.58 -44.01
N ASP A 887 55.82 -8.49 -44.62
CA ASP A 887 55.32 -7.32 -43.87
C ASP A 887 53.87 -7.53 -43.38
N GLY A 888 53.12 -8.43 -44.04
CA GLY A 888 51.83 -8.97 -43.60
C GLY A 888 51.94 -10.37 -42.98
N THR A 889 51.45 -11.40 -43.69
CA THR A 889 51.34 -12.78 -43.17
C THR A 889 51.61 -13.80 -44.27
N VAL A 890 52.70 -14.56 -44.13
CA VAL A 890 52.94 -15.74 -44.98
C VAL A 890 51.84 -16.78 -44.77
N GLN A 891 51.02 -17.02 -45.79
CA GLN A 891 49.95 -18.04 -45.75
C GLN A 891 50.46 -19.45 -46.02
N ARG A 892 51.45 -19.62 -46.91
CA ARG A 892 52.11 -20.91 -47.15
C ARG A 892 53.50 -20.77 -47.74
N VAL A 893 54.28 -21.83 -47.59
CA VAL A 893 55.55 -22.04 -48.30
C VAL A 893 55.40 -23.27 -49.20
N GLU A 894 55.94 -23.19 -50.40
CA GLU A 894 55.93 -24.26 -51.39
C GLU A 894 57.38 -24.62 -51.78
N ILE A 895 57.66 -25.92 -51.89
CA ILE A 895 58.95 -26.44 -52.36
C ILE A 895 58.78 -27.30 -53.62
N LYS A 896 59.84 -27.44 -54.41
CA LYS A 896 59.91 -28.32 -55.58
C LYS A 896 61.30 -28.93 -55.68
N ILE A 897 61.38 -30.21 -56.01
CA ILE A 897 62.65 -30.88 -56.35
C ILE A 897 62.77 -30.94 -57.89
N ASP A 898 63.92 -30.50 -58.42
CA ASP A 898 64.25 -30.50 -59.85
C ASP A 898 63.14 -29.94 -60.76
N SER A 899 62.63 -30.76 -61.68
CA SER A 899 61.52 -30.46 -62.60
C SER A 899 60.17 -31.00 -62.12
N GLY A 900 60.03 -31.34 -60.83
CA GLY A 900 58.79 -31.86 -60.24
C GLY A 900 57.66 -30.83 -60.11
N LEU A 901 56.61 -31.20 -59.38
CA LEU A 901 55.54 -30.27 -59.01
C LEU A 901 55.90 -29.49 -57.74
N TRP A 902 55.29 -28.31 -57.57
CA TRP A 902 55.32 -27.58 -56.31
C TRP A 902 54.46 -28.30 -55.26
N MET A 903 54.98 -28.40 -54.04
CA MET A 903 54.41 -29.12 -52.91
C MET A 903 54.42 -28.21 -51.68
N THR A 904 53.32 -28.14 -50.94
CA THR A 904 53.22 -27.29 -49.74
C THR A 904 54.10 -27.84 -48.61
N ALA A 905 54.92 -26.98 -48.02
CA ALA A 905 55.70 -27.29 -46.81
C ALA A 905 54.85 -27.13 -45.54
N THR A 906 55.29 -27.76 -44.46
CA THR A 906 54.65 -27.64 -43.13
C THR A 906 55.23 -26.43 -42.39
N GLY A 907 54.37 -25.47 -42.07
CA GLY A 907 54.73 -24.21 -41.39
C GLY A 907 54.86 -23.02 -42.36
N THR A 908 54.77 -21.81 -41.81
CA THR A 908 54.72 -20.56 -42.59
C THR A 908 55.90 -19.63 -42.30
N THR A 909 56.19 -19.31 -41.04
CA THR A 909 57.35 -18.47 -40.66
C THR A 909 58.65 -19.28 -40.55
N SER A 910 58.58 -20.41 -39.85
CA SER A 910 59.58 -21.48 -39.90
C SER A 910 58.89 -22.67 -40.56
N TRP A 911 59.47 -23.17 -41.65
CA TRP A 911 58.84 -24.17 -42.49
C TRP A 911 59.75 -25.38 -42.68
N SER A 912 59.13 -26.54 -42.92
CA SER A 912 59.84 -27.81 -43.13
C SER A 912 59.13 -28.74 -44.11
N TYR A 913 59.90 -29.57 -44.81
CA TYR A 913 59.40 -30.61 -45.70
C TYR A 913 60.29 -31.85 -45.60
N SER A 914 59.68 -33.00 -45.27
CA SER A 914 60.39 -34.28 -45.19
C SER A 914 60.44 -34.95 -46.57
N TRP A 915 61.65 -35.15 -47.09
CA TRP A 915 61.87 -35.75 -48.41
C TRP A 915 62.72 -37.03 -48.29
N ASN A 916 62.18 -38.15 -48.76
CA ASN A 916 62.90 -39.42 -48.76
C ASN A 916 63.76 -39.56 -50.02
N THR A 917 65.09 -39.42 -49.87
CA THR A 917 66.05 -39.49 -50.97
C THR A 917 66.41 -40.92 -51.39
N THR A 918 65.96 -41.95 -50.67
CA THR A 918 66.14 -43.35 -51.13
C THR A 918 65.27 -43.69 -52.34
N LEU A 919 64.27 -42.85 -52.64
CA LEU A 919 63.35 -43.01 -53.77
C LEU A 919 63.82 -42.29 -55.05
N VAL A 920 65.00 -41.66 -55.03
CA VAL A 920 65.61 -40.99 -56.19
C VAL A 920 67.01 -41.52 -56.47
N SER A 921 67.49 -41.33 -57.69
CA SER A 921 68.85 -41.70 -58.11
C SER A 921 69.91 -40.96 -57.32
N ASN A 922 71.02 -41.61 -56.98
CA ASN A 922 72.21 -40.89 -56.50
C ASN A 922 72.74 -39.93 -57.59
N GLY A 923 73.11 -38.71 -57.23
CA GLY A 923 73.53 -37.67 -58.16
C GLY A 923 73.18 -36.25 -57.69
N ASN A 924 73.34 -35.27 -58.57
CA ASN A 924 73.02 -33.87 -58.25
C ASN A 924 71.51 -33.61 -58.35
N HIS A 925 70.95 -32.99 -57.32
CA HIS A 925 69.55 -32.54 -57.27
C HIS A 925 69.49 -31.06 -56.90
N THR A 926 68.39 -30.37 -57.23
CA THR A 926 68.14 -28.98 -56.86
C THR A 926 66.79 -28.83 -56.16
N ILE A 927 66.82 -28.28 -54.94
CA ILE A 927 65.63 -27.92 -54.18
C ILE A 927 65.31 -26.45 -54.49
N TYR A 928 64.06 -26.15 -54.80
CA TYR A 928 63.51 -24.80 -54.98
C TYR A 928 62.49 -24.52 -53.89
N ALA A 929 62.39 -23.27 -53.43
CA ALA A 929 61.36 -22.82 -52.48
C ALA A 929 60.79 -21.43 -52.85
N ARG A 930 59.52 -21.19 -52.52
CA ARG A 930 58.83 -19.89 -52.59
C ARG A 930 57.77 -19.75 -51.49
N SER A 931 57.52 -18.55 -51.00
CA SER A 931 56.43 -18.24 -50.05
C SER A 931 55.29 -17.46 -50.72
N TYR A 932 54.10 -17.46 -50.12
CA TYR A 932 52.89 -16.77 -50.59
C TYR A 932 52.16 -16.12 -49.41
N ASP A 933 51.79 -14.85 -49.53
CA ASP A 933 51.16 -14.02 -48.48
C ASP A 933 49.60 -13.98 -48.56
N GLY A 934 49.03 -14.45 -49.67
CA GLY A 934 47.60 -14.28 -49.99
C GLY A 934 47.33 -13.58 -51.32
N THR A 935 48.28 -12.76 -51.77
CA THR A 935 48.24 -11.87 -52.94
C THR A 935 49.46 -12.08 -53.86
N ASN A 936 50.68 -12.06 -53.31
CA ASN A 936 51.95 -12.16 -54.00
C ASN A 936 52.72 -13.43 -53.65
N TYR A 937 53.62 -13.85 -54.55
CA TYR A 937 54.66 -14.85 -54.26
C TYR A 937 56.01 -14.18 -54.05
N SER A 938 56.85 -14.80 -53.24
CA SER A 938 58.27 -14.46 -53.14
C SER A 938 59.02 -14.71 -54.46
N SER A 939 60.21 -14.12 -54.56
CA SER A 939 61.23 -14.67 -55.47
C SER A 939 61.52 -16.13 -55.12
N ILE A 940 61.81 -16.96 -56.13
CA ILE A 940 62.20 -18.36 -55.93
C ILE A 940 63.66 -18.41 -55.47
N VAL A 941 63.92 -19.12 -54.38
CA VAL A 941 65.28 -19.49 -53.95
C VAL A 941 65.57 -20.95 -54.29
N SER A 942 66.84 -21.32 -54.40
CA SER A 942 67.23 -22.71 -54.60
C SER A 942 68.56 -23.08 -53.94
N VAL A 943 68.71 -24.36 -53.62
CA VAL A 943 69.97 -24.99 -53.22
C VAL A 943 70.22 -26.24 -54.06
N ALA A 944 71.42 -26.38 -54.60
CA ALA A 944 71.91 -27.63 -55.17
C ALA A 944 72.39 -28.55 -54.05
N ILE A 945 72.29 -29.86 -54.24
CA ILE A 945 72.71 -30.90 -53.30
C ILE A 945 73.16 -32.15 -54.06
N ILE A 946 73.81 -33.09 -53.37
CA ILE A 946 74.21 -34.38 -53.93
C ILE A 946 73.51 -35.50 -53.13
N VAL A 947 72.67 -36.31 -53.75
CA VAL A 947 72.10 -37.51 -53.12
C VAL A 947 73.11 -38.65 -53.24
N ASN A 948 73.46 -39.29 -52.12
CA ASN A 948 74.33 -40.48 -52.09
C ASN A 948 73.89 -41.48 -51.01
N ASN A 949 72.99 -42.40 -51.34
CA ASN A 949 72.45 -43.39 -50.41
C ASN A 949 73.35 -44.64 -50.22
N ILE A 950 74.68 -44.49 -50.20
CA ILE A 950 75.64 -45.58 -49.90
C ILE A 950 76.31 -45.31 -48.56
N LEU A 951 76.16 -46.22 -47.59
CA LEU A 951 76.70 -46.09 -46.23
C LEU A 951 78.03 -46.85 -46.04
N PRO A 952 78.97 -46.36 -45.20
CA PRO A 952 80.11 -47.13 -44.70
C PRO A 952 79.68 -48.13 -43.62
N ASN A 953 80.40 -49.25 -43.47
CA ASN A 953 80.14 -50.27 -42.44
C ASN A 953 80.73 -49.86 -41.07
N HIS A 954 80.03 -50.17 -39.99
CA HIS A 954 80.45 -49.99 -38.60
C HIS A 954 80.54 -51.35 -37.93
N LYS A 955 81.56 -51.58 -37.08
CA LYS A 955 81.68 -52.86 -36.36
C LYS A 955 80.64 -52.93 -35.23
N PRO A 956 80.11 -54.12 -34.90
CA PRO A 956 79.16 -54.28 -33.82
C PRO A 956 79.80 -54.06 -32.43
N ASN A 957 78.96 -53.86 -31.41
CA ASN A 957 79.32 -53.90 -29.99
C ASN A 957 78.68 -55.12 -29.29
N VAL A 958 79.27 -55.56 -28.18
CA VAL A 958 78.72 -56.62 -27.32
C VAL A 958 78.95 -56.27 -25.86
N ASP A 959 78.02 -56.68 -24.98
CA ASP A 959 78.13 -56.50 -23.53
C ASP A 959 77.66 -57.77 -22.81
N ILE A 960 78.36 -58.19 -21.76
CA ILE A 960 77.96 -59.27 -20.84
C ILE A 960 77.20 -58.63 -19.66
N ILE A 961 75.89 -58.88 -19.58
CA ILE A 961 75.01 -58.26 -18.56
C ILE A 961 75.00 -59.08 -17.27
N PHE A 962 75.03 -60.41 -17.39
CA PHE A 962 74.98 -61.31 -16.24
C PHE A 962 75.79 -62.59 -16.50
N PRO A 963 76.53 -63.13 -15.51
CA PRO A 963 76.78 -62.57 -14.18
C PRO A 963 77.55 -61.23 -14.25
N LEU A 964 77.53 -60.44 -13.17
CA LEU A 964 78.30 -59.20 -13.08
C LEU A 964 79.79 -59.49 -12.87
N ASP A 965 80.65 -58.54 -13.22
CA ASP A 965 82.08 -58.63 -12.90
C ASP A 965 82.33 -58.75 -11.38
N GLY A 966 83.27 -59.61 -11.00
CA GLY A 966 83.54 -60.02 -9.63
C GLY A 966 82.53 -60.97 -8.98
N ALA A 967 81.42 -61.33 -9.65
CA ALA A 967 80.36 -62.13 -9.05
C ALA A 967 80.81 -63.54 -8.64
N VAL A 968 80.28 -64.01 -7.50
CA VAL A 968 80.48 -65.39 -7.02
C VAL A 968 79.44 -66.29 -7.68
N VAL A 969 79.88 -67.29 -8.42
CA VAL A 969 79.03 -68.18 -9.21
C VAL A 969 79.14 -69.64 -8.75
N LYS A 970 78.06 -70.39 -8.93
CA LYS A 970 77.91 -71.78 -8.45
C LYS A 970 76.86 -72.52 -9.26
N GLY A 971 77.08 -73.81 -9.52
CA GLY A 971 76.11 -74.63 -10.25
C GLY A 971 76.11 -74.37 -11.76
N ILE A 972 74.96 -74.60 -12.40
CA ILE A 972 74.72 -74.20 -13.78
C ILE A 972 74.35 -72.72 -13.81
N ILE A 973 75.10 -71.91 -14.55
CA ILE A 973 74.91 -70.47 -14.71
C ILE A 973 74.51 -70.18 -16.16
N THR A 974 73.40 -69.47 -16.35
CA THR A 974 73.05 -68.89 -17.65
C THR A 974 73.65 -67.50 -17.76
N ILE A 975 74.81 -67.43 -18.42
CA ILE A 975 75.46 -66.18 -18.81
C ILE A 975 74.59 -65.56 -19.92
N HIS A 976 74.32 -64.26 -19.86
CA HIS A 976 73.60 -63.57 -20.91
C HIS A 976 74.00 -62.10 -21.04
N GLY A 977 73.74 -61.54 -22.21
CA GLY A 977 74.15 -60.21 -22.58
C GLY A 977 73.42 -59.68 -23.81
N THR A 978 73.92 -58.56 -24.32
CA THR A 978 73.40 -57.90 -25.52
C THR A 978 74.48 -57.73 -26.58
N ALA A 979 74.05 -57.53 -27.81
CA ALA A 979 74.87 -57.03 -28.89
C ALA A 979 74.05 -56.02 -29.71
N SER A 980 74.72 -54.99 -30.21
CA SER A 980 74.11 -53.94 -31.04
C SER A 980 75.06 -53.50 -32.15
N ASP A 981 74.51 -52.92 -33.21
CA ASP A 981 75.26 -52.46 -34.36
C ASP A 981 74.71 -51.13 -34.86
N GLU A 982 75.60 -50.20 -35.20
CA GLU A 982 75.26 -48.87 -35.73
C GLU A 982 74.77 -48.95 -37.19
N ASP A 983 75.15 -50.00 -37.94
CA ASP A 983 74.55 -50.31 -39.24
C ASP A 983 73.13 -50.91 -39.11
N GLY A 984 72.69 -51.17 -37.88
CA GLY A 984 71.39 -51.72 -37.54
C GLY A 984 71.50 -53.17 -37.08
N ASN A 985 71.08 -53.44 -35.85
CA ASN A 985 71.17 -54.73 -35.13
C ASN A 985 70.80 -56.03 -35.89
N GLU A 986 70.11 -55.93 -37.03
CA GLU A 986 69.82 -57.04 -37.95
C GLU A 986 71.08 -57.57 -38.68
N SER A 987 72.15 -56.75 -38.77
CA SER A 987 73.46 -57.14 -39.30
C SER A 987 74.13 -58.26 -38.50
N ILE A 988 73.86 -58.36 -37.18
CA ILE A 988 74.60 -59.22 -36.27
C ILE A 988 74.32 -60.70 -36.56
N VAL A 989 75.24 -61.33 -37.30
CA VAL A 989 75.19 -62.74 -37.73
C VAL A 989 75.33 -63.70 -36.55
N LYS A 990 76.20 -63.39 -35.57
CA LYS A 990 76.44 -64.25 -34.40
C LYS A 990 77.11 -63.52 -33.23
N VAL A 991 76.95 -64.08 -32.04
CA VAL A 991 77.78 -63.78 -30.87
C VAL A 991 78.55 -65.05 -30.46
N GLU A 992 79.76 -64.86 -29.95
CA GLU A 992 80.63 -65.93 -29.44
C GLU A 992 81.07 -65.63 -28.01
N ILE A 993 81.19 -66.67 -27.19
CA ILE A 993 81.67 -66.62 -25.80
C ILE A 993 82.88 -67.53 -25.59
N LYS A 994 83.80 -67.12 -24.72
CA LYS A 994 84.94 -67.89 -24.23
C LYS A 994 85.00 -67.81 -22.71
N ILE A 995 85.36 -68.91 -22.04
CA ILE A 995 85.49 -68.98 -20.58
C ILE A 995 86.87 -69.55 -20.23
N GLY A 996 87.62 -68.84 -19.39
CA GLY A 996 89.03 -69.11 -19.10
C GLY A 996 89.87 -69.18 -20.38
N ASP A 997 90.82 -70.11 -20.43
CA ASP A 997 91.63 -70.37 -21.63
C ASP A 997 90.93 -71.18 -22.73
N GLY A 998 89.62 -71.44 -22.60
CA GLY A 998 88.84 -72.25 -23.54
C GLY A 998 88.78 -71.70 -24.98
N ASN A 999 88.15 -72.48 -25.86
CA ASN A 999 87.82 -72.04 -27.22
C ASN A 999 86.55 -71.18 -27.24
N TRP A 1000 86.48 -70.25 -28.21
CA TRP A 1000 85.26 -69.51 -28.53
C TRP A 1000 84.14 -70.46 -28.98
N LYS A 1001 82.92 -70.21 -28.52
CA LYS A 1001 81.71 -70.97 -28.85
C LYS A 1001 80.59 -70.01 -29.22
N VAL A 1002 79.85 -70.31 -30.29
CA VAL A 1002 78.65 -69.54 -30.65
C VAL A 1002 77.57 -69.73 -29.58
N VAL A 1003 76.93 -68.64 -29.18
CA VAL A 1003 75.87 -68.62 -28.16
C VAL A 1003 74.46 -68.69 -28.77
N SER A 1004 73.43 -68.79 -27.95
CA SER A 1004 72.03 -68.73 -28.43
C SER A 1004 71.55 -67.28 -28.47
N GLY A 1005 71.10 -66.81 -29.63
CA GLY A 1005 70.70 -65.41 -29.88
C GLY A 1005 71.82 -64.52 -30.41
N THR A 1006 71.45 -63.37 -30.98
CA THR A 1006 72.37 -62.39 -31.55
C THR A 1006 72.33 -61.08 -30.77
N THR A 1007 71.23 -60.33 -30.84
CA THR A 1007 71.08 -59.01 -30.19
C THR A 1007 70.80 -59.09 -28.69
N SER A 1008 70.08 -60.13 -28.27
CA SER A 1008 70.03 -60.59 -26.89
C SER A 1008 70.44 -62.05 -26.89
N TRP A 1009 71.48 -62.39 -26.13
CA TRP A 1009 72.18 -63.65 -26.29
C TRP A 1009 72.43 -64.32 -24.94
N ASN A 1010 72.50 -65.66 -24.92
CA ASN A 1010 72.75 -66.43 -23.69
C ASN A 1010 73.54 -67.73 -23.93
N TYR A 1011 74.28 -68.14 -22.90
CA TYR A 1011 75.09 -69.35 -22.84
C TYR A 1011 74.98 -70.02 -21.46
N SER A 1012 74.65 -71.31 -21.43
CA SER A 1012 74.62 -72.07 -20.17
C SER A 1012 75.97 -72.74 -19.90
N TRP A 1013 76.53 -72.48 -18.72
CA TRP A 1013 77.82 -73.02 -18.27
C TRP A 1013 77.68 -73.74 -16.93
N ASP A 1014 78.09 -75.01 -16.88
CA ASP A 1014 78.11 -75.80 -15.63
C ASP A 1014 79.44 -75.63 -14.88
N SER A 1015 79.42 -74.77 -13.87
CA SER A 1015 80.58 -74.52 -12.99
C SER A 1015 80.81 -75.60 -11.92
N THR A 1016 79.99 -76.66 -11.84
CA THR A 1016 80.23 -77.75 -10.88
C THR A 1016 81.41 -78.64 -11.27
N SER A 1017 81.80 -78.60 -12.54
CA SER A 1017 82.85 -79.45 -13.15
C SER A 1017 84.23 -78.78 -13.24
N VAL A 1018 84.36 -77.53 -12.76
CA VAL A 1018 85.58 -76.72 -12.85
C VAL A 1018 86.13 -76.38 -11.45
N GLU A 1019 87.36 -75.88 -11.38
CA GLU A 1019 88.01 -75.54 -10.10
C GLU A 1019 87.37 -74.31 -9.44
N ASN A 1020 87.48 -74.19 -8.12
CA ASN A 1020 86.97 -73.01 -7.39
C ASN A 1020 87.99 -71.87 -7.46
N VAL A 1021 88.13 -71.27 -8.64
CA VAL A 1021 89.04 -70.15 -8.95
C VAL A 1021 88.30 -69.05 -9.71
N ASP A 1022 88.99 -67.95 -9.97
CA ASP A 1022 88.48 -66.83 -10.76
C ASP A 1022 88.62 -67.17 -12.26
N TYR A 1023 87.52 -67.10 -13.03
CA TYR A 1023 87.46 -67.34 -14.47
C TYR A 1023 87.10 -66.06 -15.21
N ALA A 1024 87.88 -65.70 -16.23
CA ALA A 1024 87.48 -64.68 -17.20
C ALA A 1024 86.39 -65.26 -18.13
N ILE A 1025 85.27 -64.54 -18.30
CA ILE A 1025 84.26 -64.80 -19.32
C ILE A 1025 84.35 -63.66 -20.32
N GLN A 1026 84.50 -64.00 -21.60
CA GLN A 1026 84.72 -63.06 -22.70
C GLN A 1026 83.66 -63.24 -23.79
N ALA A 1027 83.16 -62.16 -24.38
CA ALA A 1027 82.17 -62.17 -25.46
C ALA A 1027 82.62 -61.31 -26.66
N ARG A 1028 82.16 -61.67 -27.87
CA ARG A 1028 82.31 -60.86 -29.10
C ARG A 1028 81.16 -61.09 -30.09
N ALA A 1029 80.71 -60.04 -30.77
CA ALA A 1029 79.72 -60.09 -31.85
C ALA A 1029 80.39 -60.04 -33.24
N TYR A 1030 79.66 -60.43 -34.29
CA TYR A 1030 80.09 -60.40 -35.70
C TYR A 1030 78.91 -60.04 -36.61
N ASP A 1031 79.11 -59.06 -37.49
CA ASP A 1031 78.11 -58.47 -38.41
C ASP A 1031 78.11 -59.10 -39.83
N GLY A 1032 79.03 -60.05 -40.09
CA GLY A 1032 79.26 -60.59 -41.43
C GLY A 1032 80.56 -60.12 -42.08
N GLN A 1033 81.12 -58.98 -41.64
CA GLN A 1033 82.35 -58.36 -42.14
C GLN A 1033 83.43 -58.24 -41.05
N GLU A 1034 83.13 -57.63 -39.90
CA GLU A 1034 84.05 -57.39 -38.77
C GLU A 1034 83.52 -57.92 -37.42
N TYR A 1035 84.44 -58.12 -36.47
CA TYR A 1035 84.09 -58.48 -35.10
C TYR A 1035 84.06 -57.25 -34.19
N SER A 1036 83.22 -57.30 -33.16
CA SER A 1036 83.24 -56.32 -32.08
C SER A 1036 84.56 -56.31 -31.33
N SER A 1037 84.77 -55.25 -30.54
CA SER A 1037 85.68 -55.34 -29.39
C SER A 1037 85.23 -56.49 -28.47
N ILE A 1038 86.18 -57.14 -27.77
CA ILE A 1038 85.86 -58.18 -26.79
C ILE A 1038 85.44 -57.52 -25.49
N ASP A 1039 84.23 -57.81 -25.00
CA ASP A 1039 83.86 -57.56 -23.61
C ASP A 1039 84.31 -58.72 -22.71
N SER A 1040 84.66 -58.43 -21.46
CA SER A 1040 85.32 -59.38 -20.56
C SER A 1040 85.06 -59.07 -19.10
N ILE A 1041 84.50 -60.04 -18.38
CA ILE A 1041 84.28 -60.02 -16.92
C ILE A 1041 85.07 -61.14 -16.24
N ILE A 1042 85.27 -61.07 -14.93
CA ILE A 1042 85.85 -62.12 -14.10
C ILE A 1042 84.80 -62.61 -13.08
N VAL A 1043 84.58 -63.91 -13.00
CA VAL A 1043 83.68 -64.53 -12.01
C VAL A 1043 84.41 -65.51 -11.11
N LYS A 1044 83.98 -65.60 -9.85
CA LYS A 1044 84.61 -66.46 -8.84
C LYS A 1044 83.79 -67.72 -8.64
N VAL A 1045 84.30 -68.87 -9.08
CA VAL A 1045 83.57 -70.13 -8.89
C VAL A 1045 83.70 -70.57 -7.42
N ASN A 1046 82.57 -70.71 -6.73
CA ASN A 1046 82.53 -71.18 -5.33
C ASN A 1046 81.40 -72.17 -5.08
N ASN A 1047 81.68 -73.45 -5.25
CA ASN A 1047 80.71 -74.52 -5.06
C ASN A 1047 80.46 -74.91 -3.58
N LYS A 1048 81.05 -74.22 -2.58
CA LYS A 1048 80.87 -74.49 -1.13
C LYS A 1048 79.45 -74.15 -0.62
N LYS A 1049 79.04 -74.68 0.55
CA LYS A 1049 77.62 -74.83 0.94
C LYS A 1049 77.29 -74.18 2.29
N GLU A 1050 76.98 -72.88 2.24
CA GLU A 1050 76.55 -71.97 3.32
C GLU A 1050 75.56 -70.96 2.68
N GLY A 1051 74.73 -70.13 3.35
CA GLY A 1051 74.36 -69.91 4.76
C GLY A 1051 73.31 -68.76 4.80
N GLY A 1052 72.34 -68.72 5.74
CA GLY A 1052 71.19 -67.79 5.67
C GLY A 1052 71.07 -66.74 6.78
N GLY A 1053 70.47 -65.57 6.47
CA GLY A 1053 70.09 -64.50 7.42
C GLY A 1053 69.38 -63.30 6.74
N ILE A 1054 68.45 -62.65 7.45
CA ILE A 1054 67.58 -61.50 7.01
C ILE A 1054 67.72 -60.36 8.04
N PRO A 1055 67.52 -59.05 7.73
CA PRO A 1055 66.20 -58.42 8.02
C PRO A 1055 65.84 -57.13 7.21
N GLY A 1056 64.59 -56.64 7.32
CA GLY A 1056 64.24 -55.23 6.98
C GLY A 1056 62.74 -54.98 6.70
N PHE A 1057 62.03 -54.29 7.60
CA PHE A 1057 60.62 -53.85 7.44
C PHE A 1057 60.53 -52.32 7.48
N GLU A 1058 59.60 -51.71 6.73
CA GLU A 1058 59.31 -50.27 6.81
C GLU A 1058 57.89 -49.93 7.33
N LEU A 1059 57.91 -49.04 8.32
CA LEU A 1059 57.08 -47.86 8.59
C LEU A 1059 55.54 -47.92 8.62
N ILE A 1060 55.02 -47.67 9.83
CA ILE A 1060 53.81 -46.87 10.10
C ILE A 1060 54.20 -45.73 11.05
N ALA A 1061 54.44 -44.51 10.54
CA ALA A 1061 54.63 -43.30 11.37
C ALA A 1061 54.61 -41.98 10.55
N LEU A 1062 53.47 -41.57 10.00
CA LEU A 1062 53.35 -40.23 9.36
C LEU A 1062 52.04 -39.48 9.64
N PHE A 1063 51.48 -39.62 10.85
CA PHE A 1063 50.26 -38.90 11.28
C PHE A 1063 50.48 -37.84 12.39
N VAL A 1064 51.73 -37.53 12.75
CA VAL A 1064 52.07 -36.63 13.89
C VAL A 1064 52.72 -35.30 13.44
N ALA A 1065 52.95 -35.10 12.15
CA ALA A 1065 53.85 -34.03 11.66
C ALA A 1065 53.20 -32.71 11.20
N LEU A 1066 51.87 -32.52 11.27
CA LEU A 1066 51.20 -31.27 10.83
C LEU A 1066 50.74 -30.32 11.94
N ALA A 1067 50.68 -30.74 13.21
CA ALA A 1067 50.27 -29.87 14.32
C ALA A 1067 51.39 -28.91 14.81
N ALA A 1068 52.62 -29.05 14.31
CA ALA A 1068 53.81 -28.38 14.84
C ALA A 1068 54.21 -27.08 14.12
N ILE A 1069 53.51 -26.67 13.04
CA ILE A 1069 53.91 -25.53 12.19
C ILE A 1069 53.31 -24.19 12.67
N LEU A 1070 52.44 -24.19 13.69
CA LEU A 1070 51.73 -22.99 14.17
C LEU A 1070 52.36 -22.25 15.37
N LEU A 1071 53.59 -22.59 15.77
CA LEU A 1071 54.33 -21.89 16.84
C LEU A 1071 55.84 -21.79 16.56
N CYS A 1072 56.30 -20.74 15.85
CA CYS A 1072 57.45 -19.88 16.23
C CYS A 1072 58.02 -19.01 15.08
N LYS A 1073 57.66 -17.71 15.06
CA LYS A 1073 58.50 -16.51 14.77
C LYS A 1073 57.57 -15.29 14.54
N ARG A 1074 57.82 -14.11 15.10
CA ARG A 1074 58.79 -13.69 16.13
C ARG A 1074 58.33 -12.37 16.79
N LYS A 1075 58.70 -12.15 18.06
CA LYS A 1075 58.57 -10.86 18.76
C LYS A 1075 59.56 -9.81 18.22
N GLN A 1076 59.24 -8.53 18.51
CA GLN A 1076 60.10 -7.34 18.64
C GLN A 1076 60.75 -6.73 17.38
N ARG A 1077 60.23 -5.56 17.00
CA ARG A 1077 60.80 -4.29 17.48
C ARG A 1077 59.70 -3.37 17.98
#